data_AF-A0A9D1KN64-F1
#
_entry.id   AF-A0A9D1KN64-F1
#
_cell.length_a   1.000
_cell.length_b   1.000
_cell.length_c   1.000
_cell.angle_alpha   90.00
_cell.angle_beta   90.00
_cell.angle_gamma   90.00
#
_symmetry.space_group_name_H-M   'P 1'
#
loop_
_entity.id
_entity.type
_entity.pdbx_description
1 polymer ?
#
loop_
_entity_poly.entity_id
_entity_poly.type
_entity_poly.pdbx_seq_one_letter_code
_entity_poly.pdbx_strand_id
1 'polypeptide(L)'
;YGVVAPDGGTKIVDGSIEGLTAQPSAYFIQLAAPPVVKGGSADAVTSQTDAFLAHAASVGADLEVRQTYESVWSGLSVSGSRADVELAANSPDVVAVFPVHQIEAPELEQAPETSPMMEYAKGMTGVDEAHAMGYTGEGMRISIIDTGVDIDHPDFGGSGTPGDGITEDWETDQVQVGYDLVGDAYDASTPETDYPVPDVNPDDCQGHGSHVAGIAAGNGDEEAGGVVGVAPDAVIGAYRVFGCAGSTTADIMLSAMELSFEDDMDVVNMSIGSGWASWPQYPTAVASDSLVDAGIVVAASIGNEGASGTFSSGAPGVSEKAIGVASYDNAMVTQNAFTYGDDAVSVGYAPATGAPEPPTEGTESVVRLGDPGTPESRACTTGEPPEDGGIVKDVEGKVVLIERGVCSFHEKAANAQAAGAVGVVLANNVPGVINATVEGDPAITIPVVSIQQQAGNDLNAAIAANDEQIEMTWTDEVTSVESPTAGLISSFSSYGMTAELELKPDIGAPGGNIFSAYPLEKGGYASLGGTSMSSPHVAGTAALLLQARPELDTEDVRTVLQNSADPAMWFGDPSLGLLEPVHRQGAGMVDVDDAIQAATMVTPGKISLGETDAGPVTKNVQIRNTSDEPVTYALVNNTGTIATDGADYSPGYWTAATTVEAPETVTVAARSTASVEVTFTGPTMDEEMAVGLQYGGYLEFEPTGETGGDILRIPYAGYAGDYQDREVLLPGPYEDFDFPVLAVDTDGTGNYNVFPETGTGDEPVFSLVDHDDPAIIAEFGHQARTVELTAYQANADGSQGEEVGVVYTEDYLRRSEAPGDFLAFTWDGTFQGATVEDGKYLLEMTITKAQAFNDEGEAETVSWTGEPFTIEDAQEAPTSPIVSRIDGTDRYSTAAKISGANYDPGVDTVYIATGQTYPDALAGAARAGAEGVPVLLVKQDAVPAATRFELDRLDPGKVVLFGGPVAISNEVLFELDGLTDGDVRRVAGDDRYGTAAAISANIEPGIDTVYVATGEEFADALTGAARAGTDESAVLLTKADHLPNATAAELERLDPTNVVILGGPQAISDEVADLLATYGEVERRAGDNRYETAAEIAAEFPTGLDDVFVATGLDYPDALTGAALAGHLHSPVLLVQQDHIPNATLGELTRLGAEEIQILGGRLAISQGVEDSLGEIVYTP
;
A
#
# COMPACT_ATOMS: atom_id res chain seq x y z
N TYR A 1 15.57 21.29 5.95
CA TYR A 1 15.39 19.92 6.49
C TYR A 1 16.76 19.42 6.89
N GLY A 2 17.03 19.35 8.20
CA GLY A 2 18.37 19.18 8.77
C GLY A 2 18.94 17.76 8.67
N VAL A 3 18.82 17.12 7.50
CA VAL A 3 19.54 15.88 7.20
C VAL A 3 20.95 16.29 6.77
N VAL A 4 21.82 16.50 7.76
CA VAL A 4 23.26 16.45 7.51
C VAL A 4 23.65 15.03 7.84
N ALA A 5 23.70 14.17 6.81
CA ALA A 5 24.40 12.90 6.93
C ALA A 5 25.78 13.21 7.56
N PRO A 6 26.20 12.51 8.62
CA PRO A 6 27.54 12.69 9.15
C PRO A 6 28.52 12.55 7.98
N ASP A 7 29.45 13.51 7.88
CA ASP A 7 30.38 13.66 6.75
C ASP A 7 31.01 12.30 6.37
N GLY A 8 30.42 11.60 5.39
CA GLY A 8 30.87 10.28 4.91
C GLY A 8 29.85 9.13 4.87
N GLY A 9 28.59 9.30 5.31
CA GLY A 9 27.56 8.25 5.28
C GLY A 9 26.77 8.09 3.96
N THR A 10 26.14 6.93 3.80
CA THR A 10 25.22 6.55 2.72
C THR A 10 24.01 7.50 2.66
N LYS A 11 23.54 7.85 1.45
CA LYS A 11 22.39 8.74 1.22
C LYS A 11 21.05 8.00 1.23
N ILE A 12 21.07 6.70 1.54
CA ILE A 12 19.88 5.88 1.62
C ILE A 12 19.27 6.09 2.97
N VAL A 13 18.07 6.63 2.92
CA VAL A 13 17.19 6.88 4.03
C VAL A 13 16.11 5.80 3.97
N ASP A 14 16.49 4.57 4.32
CA ASP A 14 15.57 3.45 4.24
C ASP A 14 14.59 3.57 5.40
N GLY A 15 13.47 4.25 5.18
CA GLY A 15 12.42 4.38 6.17
C GLY A 15 11.55 3.14 6.21
N SER A 16 12.09 1.91 6.29
CA SER A 16 11.25 0.72 6.42
C SER A 16 10.46 0.80 7.72
N ILE A 17 9.25 1.31 7.54
CA ILE A 17 8.12 1.06 8.38
C ILE A 17 7.57 -0.24 7.81
N GLU A 18 8.02 -1.39 8.30
CA GLU A 18 7.27 -2.63 8.03
C GLU A 18 5.81 -2.47 8.52
N GLY A 19 4.89 -3.28 8.00
CA GLY A 19 3.45 -3.12 8.25
C GLY A 19 2.55 -2.58 7.13
N LEU A 20 2.94 -2.13 5.94
CA LEU A 20 4.18 -1.49 5.51
C LEU A 20 4.96 -2.31 4.48
N THR A 21 4.31 -3.11 3.63
CA THR A 21 4.97 -3.78 2.51
C THR A 21 5.65 -2.73 1.63
N ALA A 22 6.99 -2.68 1.57
CA ALA A 22 7.66 -1.87 0.57
C ALA A 22 7.32 -2.42 -0.82
N GLN A 23 7.02 -1.55 -1.79
CA GLN A 23 6.86 -2.00 -3.16
C GLN A 23 8.20 -2.59 -3.61
N PRO A 24 8.26 -3.88 -4.00
CA PRO A 24 9.51 -4.53 -4.31
C PRO A 24 10.30 -3.73 -5.34
N SER A 25 11.58 -3.49 -5.03
CA SER A 25 12.50 -2.78 -5.91
C SER A 25 12.10 -1.34 -6.26
N ALA A 26 11.27 -0.64 -5.47
CA ALA A 26 10.86 0.75 -5.78
C ALA A 26 11.32 1.77 -4.74
N TYR A 27 11.88 2.89 -5.22
CA TYR A 27 12.53 3.91 -4.38
C TYR A 27 12.25 5.34 -4.85
N PHE A 28 12.00 6.25 -3.91
CA PHE A 28 12.08 7.69 -4.12
C PHE A 28 13.53 8.16 -4.10
N ILE A 29 13.90 9.01 -5.05
CA ILE A 29 15.18 9.69 -5.15
C ILE A 29 14.95 11.19 -4.96
N GLN A 30 15.31 11.72 -3.78
CA GLN A 30 15.19 13.14 -3.48
C GLN A 30 16.36 13.93 -4.04
N LEU A 31 16.06 15.00 -4.77
CA LEU A 31 17.05 15.85 -5.41
C LEU A 31 17.31 17.15 -4.61
N ALA A 32 18.50 17.72 -4.78
CA ALA A 32 18.95 18.89 -4.02
C ALA A 32 18.28 20.20 -4.44
N ALA A 33 17.72 20.28 -5.65
CA ALA A 33 16.96 21.43 -6.11
C ALA A 33 15.72 21.60 -5.22
N PRO A 34 15.38 22.83 -4.79
CA PRO A 34 14.12 23.06 -4.11
C PRO A 34 12.95 22.83 -5.08
N PRO A 35 11.81 22.28 -4.62
CA PRO A 35 10.61 22.17 -5.45
C PRO A 35 10.00 23.55 -5.74
N VAL A 36 9.10 23.65 -6.72
CA VAL A 36 8.54 24.94 -7.19
C VAL A 36 7.91 25.72 -6.04
N VAL A 37 7.14 25.07 -5.16
CA VAL A 37 6.47 25.75 -4.04
C VAL A 37 7.45 26.33 -3.01
N LYS A 38 8.70 25.84 -2.96
CA LYS A 38 9.77 26.36 -2.09
C LYS A 38 10.65 27.39 -2.80
N GLY A 39 10.19 27.93 -3.94
CA GLY A 39 10.90 28.94 -4.73
C GLY A 39 11.93 28.38 -5.71
N GLY A 40 11.87 27.08 -5.99
CA GLY A 40 12.63 26.45 -7.07
C GLY A 40 12.03 26.69 -8.46
N SER A 41 12.47 25.89 -9.43
CA SER A 41 11.93 25.88 -10.78
C SER A 41 11.92 24.48 -11.35
N ALA A 42 10.83 24.10 -12.03
CA ALA A 42 10.69 22.87 -12.81
C ALA A 42 11.98 22.53 -13.58
N ASP A 43 12.44 23.45 -14.44
CA ASP A 43 13.69 23.31 -15.23
C ASP A 43 14.92 22.86 -14.39
N ALA A 44 15.04 23.29 -13.14
CA ALA A 44 16.16 22.96 -12.27
C ALA A 44 16.03 21.55 -11.69
N VAL A 45 14.81 21.15 -11.33
CA VAL A 45 14.51 19.78 -10.87
C VAL A 45 14.71 18.82 -12.05
N THR A 46 14.10 19.09 -13.21
CA THR A 46 14.28 18.29 -14.43
C THR A 46 15.77 18.16 -14.80
N SER A 47 16.55 19.25 -14.70
CA SER A 47 18.00 19.21 -14.98
C SER A 47 18.77 18.29 -14.02
N GLN A 48 18.35 18.21 -12.75
CA GLN A 48 18.97 17.30 -11.77
C GLN A 48 18.49 15.85 -11.95
N THR A 49 17.23 15.65 -12.36
CA THR A 49 16.72 14.34 -12.77
C THR A 49 17.55 13.80 -13.93
N ASP A 50 17.75 14.58 -14.99
CA ASP A 50 18.59 14.20 -16.14
C ASP A 50 20.03 13.89 -15.72
N ALA A 51 20.60 14.68 -14.80
CA ALA A 51 21.95 14.46 -14.29
C ALA A 51 22.08 13.18 -13.45
N PHE A 52 21.07 12.87 -12.64
CA PHE A 52 20.99 11.64 -11.86
C PHE A 52 20.89 10.41 -12.78
N LEU A 53 19.98 10.42 -13.76
CA LEU A 53 19.83 9.31 -14.72
C LEU A 53 21.10 9.10 -15.55
N ALA A 54 21.75 10.18 -15.98
CA ALA A 54 23.05 10.10 -16.66
C ALA A 54 24.15 9.53 -15.75
N HIS A 55 24.13 9.82 -14.45
CA HIS A 55 25.06 9.23 -13.49
C HIS A 55 24.80 7.74 -13.29
N ALA A 56 23.54 7.33 -13.07
CA ALA A 56 23.13 5.93 -12.95
C ALA A 56 23.62 5.10 -14.15
N ALA A 57 23.35 5.56 -15.36
CA ALA A 57 23.85 4.93 -16.59
C ALA A 57 25.39 4.88 -16.66
N SER A 58 26.09 5.89 -16.12
CA SER A 58 27.57 5.92 -16.13
C SER A 58 28.22 4.93 -15.16
N VAL A 59 27.51 4.54 -14.10
CA VAL A 59 27.96 3.55 -13.11
C VAL A 59 27.41 2.15 -13.39
N GLY A 60 26.59 2.00 -14.44
CA GLY A 60 26.00 0.72 -14.85
C GLY A 60 24.81 0.29 -13.99
N ALA A 61 24.17 1.23 -13.28
CA ALA A 61 22.97 0.95 -12.49
C ALA A 61 21.75 0.81 -13.40
N ASP A 62 21.01 -0.28 -13.28
CA ASP A 62 19.76 -0.53 -14.03
C ASP A 62 18.54 0.00 -13.25
N LEU A 63 18.06 1.18 -13.65
CA LEU A 63 16.94 1.86 -13.01
C LEU A 63 15.88 2.27 -14.05
N GLU A 64 14.61 1.97 -13.77
CA GLU A 64 13.45 2.43 -14.53
C GLU A 64 12.75 3.57 -13.79
N VAL A 65 12.42 4.67 -14.48
CA VAL A 65 11.69 5.79 -13.87
C VAL A 65 10.19 5.45 -13.80
N ARG A 66 9.62 5.59 -12.61
CA ARG A 66 8.19 5.40 -12.35
C ARG A 66 7.43 6.72 -12.43
N GLN A 67 7.82 7.70 -11.62
CA GLN A 67 7.19 9.03 -11.54
C GLN A 67 8.24 10.14 -11.36
N THR A 68 7.89 11.37 -11.70
CA THR A 68 8.73 12.56 -11.51
C THR A 68 7.93 13.66 -10.82
N TYR A 69 8.58 14.40 -9.92
CA TYR A 69 7.94 15.41 -9.08
C TYR A 69 8.74 16.70 -9.08
N GLU A 70 8.04 17.81 -9.25
CA GLU A 70 8.68 19.12 -9.42
C GLU A 70 8.03 20.20 -8.55
N SER A 71 6.72 20.14 -8.28
CA SER A 71 6.00 21.25 -7.68
C SER A 71 6.03 21.21 -6.16
N VAL A 72 5.52 20.13 -5.56
CA VAL A 72 5.38 19.97 -4.10
C VAL A 72 6.51 19.15 -3.50
N TRP A 73 7.15 18.29 -4.30
CA TRP A 73 8.37 17.57 -3.93
C TRP A 73 9.38 17.62 -5.07
N SER A 74 10.67 17.45 -4.76
CA SER A 74 11.75 17.53 -5.76
C SER A 74 12.45 16.19 -5.88
N GLY A 75 12.18 15.48 -6.97
CA GLY A 75 12.78 14.19 -7.23
C GLY A 75 12.01 13.31 -8.20
N LEU A 76 12.24 12.01 -8.10
CA LEU A 76 11.60 10.98 -8.91
C LEU A 76 11.41 9.71 -8.08
N SER A 77 10.49 8.84 -8.47
CA SER A 77 10.50 7.44 -8.05
C SER A 77 11.05 6.54 -9.16
N VAL A 78 11.79 5.51 -8.79
CA VAL A 78 12.42 4.56 -9.70
C VAL A 78 12.14 3.13 -9.26
N SER A 79 12.16 2.19 -10.19
CA SER A 79 12.29 0.75 -9.93
C SER A 79 13.68 0.25 -10.31
N GLY A 80 14.28 -0.62 -9.50
CA GLY A 80 15.59 -1.21 -9.72
C GLY A 80 16.09 -1.95 -8.48
N SER A 81 17.15 -2.75 -8.63
CA SER A 81 17.70 -3.48 -7.50
C SER A 81 18.24 -2.52 -6.43
N ARG A 82 18.28 -2.97 -5.16
CA ARG A 82 18.90 -2.18 -4.09
C ARG A 82 20.34 -1.79 -4.43
N ALA A 83 21.10 -2.72 -5.01
CA ALA A 83 22.48 -2.50 -5.42
C ALA A 83 22.60 -1.40 -6.49
N ASP A 84 21.70 -1.37 -7.48
CA ASP A 84 21.66 -0.33 -8.51
C ASP A 84 21.34 1.04 -7.93
N VAL A 85 20.39 1.09 -6.99
CA VAL A 85 20.01 2.33 -6.30
C VAL A 85 21.15 2.83 -5.40
N GLU A 86 21.84 1.95 -4.67
CA GLU A 86 23.03 2.27 -3.89
C GLU A 86 24.16 2.86 -4.75
N LEU A 87 24.40 2.25 -5.92
CA LEU A 87 25.38 2.77 -6.88
C LEU A 87 25.00 4.16 -7.36
N ALA A 88 23.74 4.36 -7.79
CA ALA A 88 23.25 5.61 -8.34
C ALA A 88 23.10 6.74 -7.29
N ALA A 89 22.81 6.39 -6.03
CA ALA A 89 22.65 7.36 -4.93
C ALA A 89 23.93 8.19 -4.69
N ASN A 90 25.10 7.69 -5.08
CA ASN A 90 26.38 8.42 -4.99
C ASN A 90 26.46 9.70 -5.84
N SER A 91 25.46 9.96 -6.71
CA SER A 91 25.33 11.22 -7.43
C SER A 91 25.38 12.43 -6.47
N PRO A 92 26.11 13.52 -6.78
CA PRO A 92 26.18 14.70 -5.92
C PRO A 92 24.84 15.44 -5.78
N ASP A 93 23.90 15.24 -6.71
CA ASP A 93 22.60 15.91 -6.72
C ASP A 93 21.54 15.20 -5.87
N VAL A 94 21.78 13.95 -5.44
CA VAL A 94 20.89 13.19 -4.56
C VAL A 94 21.09 13.62 -3.10
N VAL A 95 19.99 13.86 -2.38
CA VAL A 95 20.00 14.24 -0.96
C VAL A 95 19.63 13.05 -0.08
N ALA A 96 18.62 12.30 -0.49
CA ALA A 96 18.09 11.17 0.25
C ALA A 96 17.43 10.19 -0.73
N VAL A 97 17.38 8.92 -0.35
CA VAL A 97 16.64 7.87 -1.07
C VAL A 97 15.71 7.19 -0.09
N PHE A 98 14.42 7.03 -0.42
CA PHE A 98 13.44 6.38 0.46
C PHE A 98 12.79 5.19 -0.24
N PRO A 99 12.43 4.11 0.44
CA PRO A 99 11.59 3.06 -0.14
C PRO A 99 10.21 3.64 -0.48
N VAL A 100 9.58 3.13 -1.54
CA VAL A 100 8.18 3.41 -1.84
C VAL A 100 7.32 2.40 -1.09
N HIS A 101 6.55 2.84 -0.09
CA HIS A 101 5.63 1.95 0.62
C HIS A 101 4.35 1.66 -0.18
N GLN A 102 3.89 0.41 -0.11
CA GLN A 102 2.51 0.04 -0.40
C GLN A 102 1.62 0.52 0.74
N ILE A 103 0.40 0.89 0.41
CA ILE A 103 -0.60 1.42 1.32
C ILE A 103 -1.88 0.68 1.01
N GLU A 104 -2.36 -0.09 1.99
CA GLU A 104 -3.60 -0.84 1.85
C GLU A 104 -4.79 0.11 1.73
N ALA A 105 -5.77 -0.29 0.92
CA ALA A 105 -7.05 0.39 0.90
C ALA A 105 -7.67 0.38 2.32
N PRO A 106 -8.29 1.48 2.77
CA PRO A 106 -8.93 1.52 4.08
C PRO A 106 -9.96 0.39 4.24
N GLU A 107 -9.91 -0.32 5.37
CA GLU A 107 -10.86 -1.39 5.65
C GLU A 107 -12.29 -0.83 5.79
N LEU A 108 -13.20 -1.37 4.97
CA LEU A 108 -14.62 -1.04 5.03
C LEU A 108 -15.29 -1.85 6.14
N GLU A 109 -15.11 -1.48 7.40
CA GLU A 109 -15.97 -1.99 8.47
C GLU A 109 -17.36 -1.35 8.36
N GLN A 110 -18.26 -2.01 7.61
CA GLN A 110 -19.67 -1.68 7.66
C GLN A 110 -20.19 -2.00 9.05
N ALA A 111 -20.47 -0.96 9.83
CA ALA A 111 -21.11 -1.12 11.13
C ALA A 111 -22.45 -1.87 10.93
N PRO A 112 -22.74 -2.94 11.69
CA PRO A 112 -23.95 -3.74 11.49
C PRO A 112 -25.18 -2.86 11.72
N GLU A 113 -25.97 -2.56 10.67
CA GLU A 113 -27.24 -1.79 10.70
C GLU A 113 -27.27 -0.67 11.77
N THR A 114 -26.12 0.00 11.95
CA THR A 114 -25.92 1.03 12.96
C THR A 114 -25.30 2.25 12.31
N SER A 115 -26.12 3.27 12.11
CA SER A 115 -25.83 4.46 11.29
C SER A 115 -26.01 5.78 12.03
N PRO A 116 -25.00 6.27 12.76
CA PRO A 116 -24.93 7.67 13.17
C PRO A 116 -25.08 8.65 12.03
N MET A 117 -26.08 9.53 12.12
CA MET A 117 -26.35 10.51 11.06
C MET A 117 -25.37 11.69 11.10
N MET A 118 -25.00 12.22 9.94
CA MET A 118 -24.16 13.43 9.81
C MET A 118 -24.73 14.65 10.52
N GLU A 119 -26.06 14.76 10.66
CA GLU A 119 -26.72 15.81 11.44
C GLU A 119 -26.14 15.96 12.86
N TYR A 120 -25.91 14.84 13.55
CA TYR A 120 -25.39 14.85 14.92
C TYR A 120 -23.90 15.19 14.99
N ALA A 121 -23.12 14.75 14.00
CA ALA A 121 -21.71 15.10 13.89
C ALA A 121 -21.51 16.62 13.65
N LYS A 122 -22.38 17.23 12.83
CA LYS A 122 -22.39 18.68 12.61
C LYS A 122 -22.64 19.45 13.90
N GLY A 123 -23.65 19.05 14.68
CA GLY A 123 -23.98 19.68 15.96
C GLY A 123 -22.92 19.51 17.05
N MET A 124 -22.13 18.43 17.02
CA MET A 124 -21.01 18.24 17.96
C MET A 124 -19.86 19.24 17.75
N THR A 125 -19.78 19.85 16.57
CA THR A 125 -18.63 20.66 16.14
C THR A 125 -19.01 22.09 15.79
N GLY A 126 -20.28 22.49 15.94
CA GLY A 126 -20.73 23.85 15.61
C GLY A 126 -20.93 24.13 14.12
N VAL A 127 -20.91 23.09 13.27
CA VAL A 127 -21.09 23.24 11.82
C VAL A 127 -22.50 23.73 11.47
N ASP A 128 -23.51 23.30 12.22
CA ASP A 128 -24.89 23.77 12.08
C ASP A 128 -25.03 25.28 12.37
N GLU A 129 -24.30 25.79 13.36
CA GLU A 129 -24.23 27.23 13.63
C GLU A 129 -23.44 27.98 12.53
N ALA A 130 -22.36 27.40 12.00
CA ALA A 130 -21.65 27.96 10.84
C ALA A 130 -22.56 28.08 9.60
N HIS A 131 -23.36 27.04 9.31
CA HIS A 131 -24.38 27.06 8.25
C HIS A 131 -25.45 28.13 8.53
N ALA A 132 -25.90 28.26 9.79
CA ALA A 132 -26.85 29.30 10.19
C ALA A 132 -26.29 30.73 10.02
N MET A 133 -24.97 30.90 10.14
CA MET A 133 -24.25 32.14 9.83
C MET A 133 -24.11 32.40 8.32
N GLY A 134 -24.41 31.41 7.47
CA GLY A 134 -24.36 31.49 6.01
C GLY A 134 -23.02 31.04 5.42
N TYR A 135 -22.20 30.33 6.18
CA TYR A 135 -20.98 29.71 5.67
C TYR A 135 -21.28 28.25 5.32
N THR A 136 -21.10 27.91 4.05
CA THR A 136 -21.46 26.59 3.47
C THR A 136 -20.36 26.05 2.55
N GLY A 137 -19.23 26.74 2.43
CA GLY A 137 -18.14 26.38 1.52
C GLY A 137 -18.22 27.03 0.14
N GLU A 138 -19.19 27.92 -0.11
CA GLU A 138 -19.32 28.61 -1.39
C GLU A 138 -18.00 29.29 -1.81
N GLY A 139 -17.49 28.90 -2.97
CA GLY A 139 -16.26 29.42 -3.55
C GLY A 139 -14.97 28.73 -3.09
N MET A 140 -15.07 27.71 -2.24
CA MET A 140 -13.95 26.88 -1.80
C MET A 140 -13.84 25.60 -2.64
N ARG A 141 -12.62 25.06 -2.73
CA ARG A 141 -12.28 23.81 -3.42
C ARG A 141 -11.62 22.83 -2.46
N ILE A 142 -12.21 21.64 -2.35
CA ILE A 142 -11.71 20.56 -1.49
C ILE A 142 -11.28 19.38 -2.37
N SER A 143 -10.00 19.03 -2.31
CA SER A 143 -9.45 17.83 -2.92
C SER A 143 -9.70 16.62 -2.02
N ILE A 144 -10.18 15.53 -2.63
CA ILE A 144 -10.31 14.21 -2.05
C ILE A 144 -9.31 13.30 -2.77
N ILE A 145 -8.20 12.99 -2.10
CA ILE A 145 -7.23 11.97 -2.56
C ILE A 145 -7.63 10.67 -1.87
N ASP A 146 -8.29 9.78 -2.61
CA ASP A 146 -8.92 8.57 -2.07
C ASP A 146 -9.14 7.51 -3.17
N THR A 147 -10.12 6.64 -2.98
CA THR A 147 -10.51 5.53 -3.86
C THR A 147 -11.40 5.98 -5.04
N GLY A 148 -11.67 7.28 -5.14
CA GLY A 148 -12.52 7.92 -6.15
C GLY A 148 -13.68 8.69 -5.51
N VAL A 149 -14.55 9.26 -6.34
CA VAL A 149 -15.86 9.80 -5.91
C VAL A 149 -16.92 9.33 -6.91
N ASP A 150 -18.03 8.74 -6.44
CA ASP A 150 -19.17 8.35 -7.30
C ASP A 150 -19.80 9.60 -7.92
N ILE A 151 -19.40 9.89 -9.16
CA ILE A 151 -19.84 11.06 -9.93
C ILE A 151 -21.32 10.98 -10.34
N ASP A 152 -21.94 9.78 -10.27
CA ASP A 152 -23.36 9.58 -10.55
C ASP A 152 -24.24 9.84 -9.32
N HIS A 153 -23.65 9.92 -8.12
CA HIS A 153 -24.39 10.12 -6.87
C HIS A 153 -25.12 11.48 -6.82
N PRO A 154 -26.42 11.54 -6.47
CA PRO A 154 -27.18 12.79 -6.42
C PRO A 154 -26.60 13.83 -5.46
N ASP A 155 -26.03 13.39 -4.34
CA ASP A 155 -25.42 14.28 -3.35
C ASP A 155 -24.18 15.00 -3.88
N PHE A 156 -23.62 14.53 -5.00
CA PHE A 156 -22.51 15.18 -5.70
C PHE A 156 -22.96 15.84 -7.01
N GLY A 157 -24.25 16.10 -7.17
CA GLY A 157 -24.82 16.69 -8.39
C GLY A 157 -24.94 15.71 -9.58
N GLY A 158 -24.75 14.41 -9.33
CA GLY A 158 -24.83 13.36 -10.32
C GLY A 158 -26.24 13.02 -10.78
N SER A 159 -26.34 12.08 -11.72
CA SER A 159 -27.60 11.73 -12.39
C SER A 159 -28.59 10.94 -11.53
N GLY A 160 -28.11 10.34 -10.43
CA GLY A 160 -28.85 9.40 -9.59
C GLY A 160 -29.10 8.05 -10.23
N THR A 161 -28.42 7.74 -11.33
CA THR A 161 -28.49 6.45 -12.01
C THR A 161 -27.09 5.88 -12.10
N PRO A 162 -26.84 4.67 -11.57
CA PRO A 162 -25.62 3.91 -11.82
C PRO A 162 -25.23 3.94 -13.31
N GLY A 163 -24.12 4.60 -13.62
CA GLY A 163 -23.52 4.62 -14.95
C GLY A 163 -22.44 3.56 -15.10
N ASP A 164 -21.90 3.40 -16.31
CA ASP A 164 -20.65 2.68 -16.53
C ASP A 164 -19.42 3.60 -16.47
N GLY A 165 -19.58 4.83 -15.94
CA GLY A 165 -18.54 5.81 -15.57
C GLY A 165 -17.68 6.38 -16.70
N ILE A 166 -17.43 5.63 -17.78
CA ILE A 166 -16.42 5.94 -18.79
C ILE A 166 -17.00 6.88 -19.86
N THR A 167 -17.27 8.13 -19.48
CA THR A 167 -17.56 9.20 -20.44
C THR A 167 -16.61 10.38 -20.23
N GLU A 168 -16.19 11.02 -21.32
CA GLU A 168 -15.32 12.22 -21.27
C GLU A 168 -16.01 13.45 -20.64
N ASP A 169 -17.32 13.40 -20.41
CA ASP A 169 -18.15 14.50 -19.84
C ASP A 169 -18.68 14.08 -18.45
N TRP A 170 -17.79 13.69 -17.54
CA TRP A 170 -18.15 13.17 -16.22
C TRP A 170 -18.39 14.27 -15.17
N GLU A 171 -17.96 15.51 -15.43
CA GLU A 171 -18.04 16.59 -14.45
C GLU A 171 -19.49 16.92 -14.07
N THR A 172 -19.71 17.14 -12.78
CA THR A 172 -21.00 17.57 -12.25
C THR A 172 -20.95 19.05 -11.85
N ASP A 173 -22.07 19.58 -11.35
CA ASP A 173 -22.08 20.94 -10.79
C ASP A 173 -21.16 21.05 -9.55
N GLN A 174 -20.84 19.94 -8.88
CA GLN A 174 -20.04 19.90 -7.66
C GLN A 174 -18.65 19.26 -7.83
N VAL A 175 -18.54 18.11 -8.51
CA VAL A 175 -17.26 17.46 -8.82
C VAL A 175 -16.79 18.00 -10.17
N GLN A 176 -15.83 18.93 -10.15
CA GLN A 176 -15.46 19.71 -11.34
C GLN A 176 -14.07 19.41 -11.90
N VAL A 177 -13.21 18.78 -11.11
CA VAL A 177 -11.85 18.37 -11.51
C VAL A 177 -11.49 17.05 -10.82
N GLY A 178 -10.55 16.32 -11.40
CA GLY A 178 -10.23 14.98 -10.95
C GLY A 178 -9.55 14.13 -11.99
N TYR A 179 -9.00 13.00 -11.55
CA TYR A 179 -8.24 12.07 -12.37
C TYR A 179 -8.15 10.70 -11.69
N ASP A 180 -8.21 9.62 -12.47
CA ASP A 180 -7.84 8.29 -11.99
C ASP A 180 -6.39 7.98 -12.34
N LEU A 181 -5.55 7.91 -11.33
CA LEU A 181 -4.13 7.67 -11.49
C LEU A 181 -3.79 6.20 -11.74
N VAL A 182 -4.74 5.28 -11.61
CA VAL A 182 -4.43 3.84 -11.47
C VAL A 182 -5.33 2.88 -12.24
N GLY A 183 -6.61 3.18 -12.43
CA GLY A 183 -7.56 2.29 -13.09
C GLY A 183 -8.09 1.17 -12.20
N ASP A 184 -9.19 0.54 -12.62
CA ASP A 184 -9.97 -0.43 -11.82
C ASP A 184 -9.22 -1.67 -11.34
N ALA A 185 -8.30 -2.20 -12.16
CA ALA A 185 -7.63 -3.45 -11.89
C ALA A 185 -6.38 -3.30 -10.99
N TYR A 186 -5.99 -2.06 -10.68
CA TYR A 186 -4.72 -1.79 -10.00
C TYR A 186 -4.71 -2.32 -8.56
N ASP A 187 -3.64 -3.05 -8.22
CA ASP A 187 -3.34 -3.53 -6.89
C ASP A 187 -1.83 -3.66 -6.74
N ALA A 188 -1.22 -2.79 -5.93
CA ALA A 188 0.22 -2.73 -5.72
C ALA A 188 0.79 -4.03 -5.10
N SER A 189 -0.03 -4.79 -4.38
CA SER A 189 0.38 -6.05 -3.74
C SER A 189 0.44 -7.24 -4.68
N THR A 190 -0.09 -7.11 -5.90
CA THR A 190 -0.24 -8.21 -6.87
C THR A 190 0.59 -7.93 -8.13
N PRO A 191 1.68 -8.68 -8.42
CA PRO A 191 2.56 -8.42 -9.56
C PRO A 191 1.89 -8.38 -10.94
N GLU A 192 0.75 -9.06 -11.13
CA GLU A 192 0.01 -9.01 -12.39
C GLU A 192 -0.77 -7.71 -12.60
N THR A 193 -0.91 -6.87 -11.56
CA THR A 193 -1.75 -5.67 -11.51
C THR A 193 -1.09 -4.48 -10.78
N ASP A 194 0.20 -4.57 -10.48
CA ASP A 194 0.98 -3.54 -9.75
C ASP A 194 1.43 -2.36 -10.63
N TYR A 195 0.98 -2.32 -11.89
CA TYR A 195 1.20 -1.24 -12.83
C TYR A 195 -0.09 -0.42 -13.03
N PRO A 196 -0.04 0.91 -12.82
CA PRO A 196 -1.22 1.75 -12.99
C PRO A 196 -1.61 1.87 -14.46
N VAL A 197 -2.92 1.93 -14.72
CA VAL A 197 -3.53 2.23 -16.03
C VAL A 197 -4.42 3.47 -15.87
N PRO A 198 -3.82 4.68 -15.83
CA PRO A 198 -4.55 5.90 -15.54
C PRO A 198 -5.59 6.24 -16.61
N ASP A 199 -6.67 6.87 -16.20
CA ASP A 199 -7.66 7.46 -17.10
C ASP A 199 -8.31 8.72 -16.49
N VAL A 200 -9.16 9.38 -17.28
CA VAL A 200 -9.71 10.69 -16.91
C VAL A 200 -10.84 10.62 -15.90
N ASN A 201 -11.42 9.45 -15.64
CA ASN A 201 -12.65 9.28 -14.87
C ASN A 201 -12.36 8.88 -13.41
N PRO A 202 -12.57 9.77 -12.43
CA PRO A 202 -12.26 9.49 -11.02
C PRO A 202 -13.37 8.73 -10.27
N ASP A 203 -14.27 8.05 -10.99
CA ASP A 203 -15.43 7.36 -10.43
C ASP A 203 -15.04 6.30 -9.40
N ASP A 204 -15.84 6.16 -8.34
CA ASP A 204 -15.53 5.31 -7.19
C ASP A 204 -16.23 3.95 -7.27
N CYS A 205 -15.45 2.92 -7.53
CA CYS A 205 -15.94 1.54 -7.48
C CYS A 205 -15.72 0.84 -6.13
N GLN A 206 -14.99 1.45 -5.18
CA GLN A 206 -14.69 0.86 -3.88
C GLN A 206 -15.66 1.37 -2.80
N GLY A 207 -15.75 2.68 -2.64
CA GLY A 207 -16.76 3.39 -1.86
C GLY A 207 -16.24 4.25 -0.71
N HIS A 208 -14.98 4.06 -0.27
CA HIS A 208 -14.41 4.85 0.82
C HIS A 208 -14.32 6.34 0.45
N GLY A 209 -13.92 6.65 -0.78
CA GLY A 209 -13.69 8.03 -1.24
C GLY A 209 -14.99 8.80 -1.42
N SER A 210 -16.05 8.15 -1.92
CA SER A 210 -17.41 8.71 -1.93
C SER A 210 -17.91 9.01 -0.52
N HIS A 211 -17.62 8.13 0.44
CA HIS A 211 -18.00 8.34 1.83
C HIS A 211 -17.31 9.56 2.45
N VAL A 212 -16.00 9.65 2.24
CA VAL A 212 -15.16 10.79 2.64
C VAL A 212 -15.62 12.09 1.99
N ALA A 213 -15.89 12.08 0.67
CA ALA A 213 -16.38 13.25 -0.06
C ALA A 213 -17.76 13.72 0.45
N GLY A 214 -18.64 12.78 0.80
CA GLY A 214 -19.95 13.09 1.37
C GLY A 214 -19.85 13.81 2.72
N ILE A 215 -18.90 13.42 3.58
CA ILE A 215 -18.65 14.08 4.86
C ILE A 215 -18.12 15.50 4.64
N ALA A 216 -17.14 15.65 3.75
CA ALA A 216 -16.52 16.95 3.48
C ALA A 216 -17.52 17.94 2.87
N ALA A 217 -18.24 17.54 1.83
CA ALA A 217 -18.98 18.47 0.99
C ALA A 217 -20.27 17.90 0.35
N GLY A 218 -20.78 16.73 0.75
CA GLY A 218 -22.04 16.21 0.19
C GLY A 218 -23.17 17.25 0.24
N ASN A 219 -23.94 17.39 -0.85
CA ASN A 219 -25.01 18.36 -1.00
C ASN A 219 -26.36 17.67 -1.31
N GLY A 220 -26.64 16.61 -0.56
CA GLY A 220 -27.85 15.81 -0.68
C GLY A 220 -29.12 16.48 -0.13
N ASP A 221 -30.27 15.93 -0.50
CA ASP A 221 -31.57 16.31 0.07
C ASP A 221 -31.86 15.45 1.32
N GLU A 222 -31.63 16.00 2.52
CA GLU A 222 -31.88 15.32 3.80
C GLU A 222 -33.35 14.83 3.92
N GLU A 223 -34.34 15.52 3.32
CA GLU A 223 -35.74 15.05 3.34
C GLU A 223 -35.96 13.80 2.48
N ALA A 224 -35.10 13.59 1.47
CA ALA A 224 -35.07 12.42 0.61
C ALA A 224 -34.08 11.33 1.08
N GLY A 225 -33.40 11.54 2.21
CA GLY A 225 -32.41 10.64 2.78
C GLY A 225 -30.97 10.88 2.31
N GLY A 226 -30.70 11.97 1.61
CA GLY A 226 -29.35 12.40 1.22
C GLY A 226 -28.55 13.01 2.38
N VAL A 227 -27.25 13.16 2.17
CA VAL A 227 -26.30 13.64 3.16
C VAL A 227 -25.85 15.06 2.83
N VAL A 228 -25.96 15.95 3.82
CA VAL A 228 -25.38 17.29 3.79
C VAL A 228 -24.11 17.28 4.64
N GLY A 229 -22.97 17.37 3.96
CA GLY A 229 -21.63 17.42 4.54
C GLY A 229 -21.32 18.74 5.25
N VAL A 230 -20.05 18.91 5.65
CA VAL A 230 -19.61 20.09 6.39
C VAL A 230 -19.58 21.35 5.53
N ALA A 231 -19.13 21.27 4.29
CA ALA A 231 -19.05 22.39 3.34
C ALA A 231 -19.85 22.08 2.05
N PRO A 232 -21.19 22.02 2.11
CA PRO A 232 -22.02 21.49 1.03
C PRO A 232 -21.99 22.28 -0.29
N ASP A 233 -21.58 23.55 -0.28
CA ASP A 233 -21.44 24.38 -1.49
C ASP A 233 -19.99 24.46 -1.99
N ALA A 234 -19.06 23.69 -1.41
CA ALA A 234 -17.69 23.58 -1.90
C ALA A 234 -17.64 22.69 -3.16
N VAL A 235 -16.70 23.03 -4.06
CA VAL A 235 -16.36 22.22 -5.23
C VAL A 235 -15.44 21.08 -4.79
N ILE A 236 -15.66 19.88 -5.33
CA ILE A 236 -14.87 18.69 -5.06
C ILE A 236 -13.89 18.46 -6.22
N GLY A 237 -12.62 18.23 -5.87
CA GLY A 237 -11.61 17.64 -6.75
C GLY A 237 -11.40 16.16 -6.40
N ALA A 238 -11.64 15.24 -7.32
CA ALA A 238 -11.61 13.80 -7.06
C ALA A 238 -10.35 13.15 -7.66
N TYR A 239 -9.38 12.75 -6.82
CA TYR A 239 -8.15 12.09 -7.27
C TYR A 239 -8.12 10.66 -6.78
N ARG A 240 -8.36 9.74 -7.70
CA ARG A 240 -8.42 8.31 -7.42
C ARG A 240 -7.02 7.70 -7.47
N VAL A 241 -6.60 7.12 -6.36
CA VAL A 241 -5.27 6.50 -6.20
C VAL A 241 -5.34 4.99 -5.95
N PHE A 242 -6.53 4.41 -5.86
CA PHE A 242 -6.73 2.96 -5.68
C PHE A 242 -7.52 2.34 -6.84
N GLY A 243 -7.24 1.06 -7.13
CA GLY A 243 -8.16 0.24 -7.90
C GLY A 243 -9.43 -0.07 -7.11
N CYS A 244 -10.31 -0.90 -7.67
CA CYS A 244 -11.57 -1.26 -7.00
C CYS A 244 -11.37 -2.17 -5.77
N ALA A 245 -10.16 -2.73 -5.61
CA ALA A 245 -9.69 -3.52 -4.48
C ALA A 245 -8.15 -3.43 -4.41
N GLY A 246 -7.56 -3.96 -3.35
CA GLY A 246 -6.10 -4.05 -3.19
C GLY A 246 -5.47 -2.80 -2.59
N SER A 247 -4.19 -2.60 -2.90
CA SER A 247 -3.37 -1.51 -2.34
C SER A 247 -2.89 -0.52 -3.39
N THR A 248 -2.38 0.62 -2.93
CA THR A 248 -1.69 1.63 -3.75
C THR A 248 -0.26 1.84 -3.26
N THR A 249 0.47 2.77 -3.88
CA THR A 249 1.82 3.14 -3.48
C THR A 249 1.93 4.63 -3.13
N ALA A 250 2.84 4.95 -2.21
CA ALA A 250 3.06 6.33 -1.75
C ALA A 250 3.48 7.29 -2.89
N ASP A 251 4.09 6.78 -3.96
CA ASP A 251 4.53 7.57 -5.12
C ASP A 251 3.35 7.99 -6.02
N ILE A 252 2.27 7.21 -6.04
CA ILE A 252 0.99 7.58 -6.66
C ILE A 252 0.26 8.62 -5.82
N MET A 253 0.23 8.45 -4.49
CA MET A 253 -0.33 9.47 -3.59
C MET A 253 0.34 10.82 -3.77
N LEU A 254 1.68 10.84 -3.85
CA LEU A 254 2.44 12.07 -4.06
C LEU A 254 2.15 12.71 -5.43
N SER A 255 1.85 11.91 -6.46
CA SER A 255 1.38 12.40 -7.77
C SER A 255 0.02 13.09 -7.67
N ALA A 256 -0.92 12.55 -6.88
CA ALA A 256 -2.21 13.20 -6.63
C ALA A 256 -2.08 14.53 -5.85
N MET A 257 -1.05 14.65 -4.99
CA MET A 257 -0.73 15.89 -4.29
C MET A 257 -0.21 16.98 -5.25
N GLU A 258 0.59 16.61 -6.26
CA GLU A 258 0.98 17.54 -7.34
C GLU A 258 -0.25 18.05 -8.10
N LEU A 259 -1.19 17.15 -8.47
CA LEU A 259 -2.43 17.54 -9.16
C LEU A 259 -3.30 18.47 -8.32
N SER A 260 -3.42 18.21 -7.01
CA SER A 260 -4.16 19.11 -6.10
C SER A 260 -3.57 20.52 -6.06
N PHE A 261 -2.25 20.66 -6.18
CA PHE A 261 -1.60 21.96 -6.31
C PHE A 261 -1.86 22.59 -7.67
N GLU A 262 -1.75 21.82 -8.76
CA GLU A 262 -1.94 22.31 -10.13
C GLU A 262 -3.38 22.78 -10.42
N ASP A 263 -4.38 22.15 -9.79
CA ASP A 263 -5.79 22.49 -9.96
C ASP A 263 -6.29 23.59 -9.00
N ASP A 264 -5.37 24.28 -8.30
CA ASP A 264 -5.65 25.40 -7.40
C ASP A 264 -6.68 25.03 -6.30
N MET A 265 -6.42 23.94 -5.57
CA MET A 265 -7.24 23.51 -4.42
C MET A 265 -6.99 24.41 -3.20
N ASP A 266 -8.03 24.66 -2.38
CA ASP A 266 -7.89 25.43 -1.13
C ASP A 266 -7.60 24.51 0.07
N VAL A 267 -8.19 23.31 0.04
CA VAL A 267 -8.06 22.30 1.08
C VAL A 267 -7.82 20.93 0.45
N VAL A 268 -6.94 20.12 1.03
CA VAL A 268 -6.70 18.72 0.66
C VAL A 268 -7.07 17.83 1.83
N ASN A 269 -7.95 16.87 1.59
CA ASN A 269 -8.21 15.76 2.48
C ASN A 269 -7.45 14.51 2.02
N MET A 270 -6.68 13.92 2.94
CA MET A 270 -6.07 12.59 2.76
C MET A 270 -6.51 11.68 3.91
N SER A 271 -7.57 10.90 3.65
CA SER A 271 -8.08 9.87 4.55
C SER A 271 -7.36 8.52 4.33
N ILE A 272 -6.08 8.61 4.02
CA ILE A 272 -5.19 7.51 3.70
C ILE A 272 -3.89 7.75 4.47
N GLY A 273 -3.27 6.70 4.98
CA GLY A 273 -1.97 6.83 5.60
C GLY A 273 -1.27 5.51 5.86
N SER A 274 -0.05 5.65 6.33
CA SER A 274 0.90 4.60 6.65
C SER A 274 1.01 4.50 8.17
N GLY A 275 0.28 3.58 8.80
CA GLY A 275 0.33 3.35 10.25
C GLY A 275 1.78 3.19 10.73
N TRP A 276 2.08 3.60 11.98
CA TRP A 276 3.43 3.54 12.57
C TRP A 276 4.55 4.34 11.88
N ALA A 277 4.28 4.98 10.74
CA ALA A 277 5.17 5.91 10.04
C ALA A 277 5.27 7.25 10.80
N SER A 278 5.83 7.22 12.00
CA SER A 278 5.81 8.35 12.93
C SER A 278 6.90 9.41 12.67
N TRP A 279 7.57 9.33 11.52
CA TRP A 279 8.66 10.22 11.10
C TRP A 279 8.18 11.27 10.09
N PRO A 280 8.29 12.57 10.39
CA PRO A 280 7.82 13.63 9.49
C PRO A 280 8.67 13.79 8.21
N GLN A 281 9.78 13.07 8.08
CA GLN A 281 10.69 13.15 6.94
C GLN A 281 10.26 12.31 5.74
N TYR A 282 9.27 11.43 5.89
CA TYR A 282 8.80 10.59 4.78
C TYR A 282 8.21 11.46 3.64
N PRO A 283 8.39 11.10 2.34
CA PRO A 283 8.05 11.98 1.22
C PRO A 283 6.62 12.54 1.22
N THR A 284 5.60 11.75 1.61
CA THR A 284 4.21 12.22 1.66
C THR A 284 3.97 13.26 2.77
N ALA A 285 4.67 13.16 3.91
CA ALA A 285 4.61 14.16 4.96
C ALA A 285 5.31 15.47 4.53
N VAL A 286 6.48 15.36 3.87
CA VAL A 286 7.21 16.52 3.33
C VAL A 286 6.44 17.23 2.20
N ALA A 287 5.77 16.46 1.34
CA ALA A 287 4.89 17.00 0.30
C ALA A 287 3.68 17.72 0.94
N SER A 288 3.13 17.19 2.04
CA SER A 288 2.03 17.82 2.79
C SER A 288 2.44 19.18 3.36
N ASP A 289 3.64 19.27 3.96
CA ASP A 289 4.19 20.56 4.41
C ASP A 289 4.38 21.55 3.26
N SER A 290 4.68 21.04 2.07
CA SER A 290 4.92 21.85 0.88
C SER A 290 3.62 22.40 0.28
N LEU A 291 2.53 21.63 0.32
CA LEU A 291 1.18 22.12 0.03
C LEU A 291 0.75 23.22 1.03
N VAL A 292 1.00 23.01 2.32
CA VAL A 292 0.69 24.03 3.35
C VAL A 292 1.45 25.34 3.09
N ASP A 293 2.72 25.26 2.70
CA ASP A 293 3.52 26.43 2.31
C ASP A 293 3.05 27.09 1.01
N ALA A 294 2.34 26.35 0.14
CA ALA A 294 1.74 26.87 -1.07
C ALA A 294 0.40 27.60 -0.82
N GLY A 295 -0.12 27.58 0.41
CA GLY A 295 -1.40 28.19 0.78
C GLY A 295 -2.58 27.22 0.77
N ILE A 296 -2.33 25.91 0.72
CA ILE A 296 -3.35 24.86 0.71
C ILE A 296 -3.43 24.21 2.10
N VAL A 297 -4.59 24.21 2.75
CA VAL A 297 -4.74 23.53 4.04
C VAL A 297 -4.76 22.02 3.81
N VAL A 298 -3.95 21.26 4.54
CA VAL A 298 -3.94 19.79 4.44
C VAL A 298 -4.49 19.19 5.73
N ALA A 299 -5.56 18.39 5.62
CA ALA A 299 -6.10 17.56 6.69
C ALA A 299 -5.84 16.09 6.36
N ALA A 300 -5.24 15.37 7.29
CA ALA A 300 -4.91 13.95 7.12
C ALA A 300 -5.27 13.15 8.37
N SER A 301 -5.82 11.95 8.16
CA SER A 301 -6.11 11.00 9.25
C SER A 301 -4.84 10.60 10.00
N ILE A 302 -4.89 10.55 11.34
CA ILE A 302 -3.69 10.21 12.14
C ILE A 302 -3.39 8.70 12.21
N GLY A 303 -4.36 7.84 11.90
CA GLY A 303 -4.25 6.38 11.96
C GLY A 303 -5.27 5.72 12.89
N ASN A 304 -5.47 4.41 12.74
CA ASN A 304 -6.45 3.61 13.47
C ASN A 304 -5.81 2.51 14.36
N GLU A 305 -4.52 2.64 14.65
CA GLU A 305 -3.67 1.67 15.33
C GLU A 305 -3.57 1.94 16.86
N GLY A 306 -4.50 2.73 17.41
CA GLY A 306 -4.50 3.12 18.83
C GLY A 306 -4.64 1.94 19.80
N ALA A 307 -5.19 0.81 19.35
CA ALA A 307 -5.25 -0.43 20.12
C ALA A 307 -3.85 -1.07 20.32
N SER A 308 -2.91 -0.78 19.41
CA SER A 308 -1.51 -1.21 19.48
C SER A 308 -0.65 -0.28 20.35
N GLY A 309 -1.25 0.71 21.01
CA GLY A 309 -0.63 1.54 22.04
C GLY A 309 0.05 2.82 21.53
N THR A 310 1.06 3.33 22.25
CA THR A 310 1.67 4.64 22.01
C THR A 310 2.56 4.68 20.76
N PHE A 311 2.79 5.87 20.21
CA PHE A 311 3.59 6.09 19.00
C PHE A 311 3.10 5.26 17.79
N SER A 312 1.77 5.23 17.60
CA SER A 312 1.06 4.51 16.54
C SER A 312 0.63 5.41 15.38
N SER A 313 0.91 6.71 15.44
CA SER A 313 0.56 7.68 14.38
C SER A 313 1.31 7.44 13.06
N GLY A 314 0.64 7.75 11.94
CA GLY A 314 1.16 7.54 10.59
C GLY A 314 1.32 8.79 9.72
N ALA A 315 2.12 8.68 8.68
CA ALA A 315 2.24 9.66 7.60
C ALA A 315 1.08 9.50 6.60
N PRO A 316 0.55 10.57 5.99
CA PRO A 316 1.00 11.96 6.09
C PRO A 316 0.52 12.71 7.35
N GLY A 317 -0.32 12.11 8.21
CA GLY A 317 -0.87 12.74 9.42
C GLY A 317 0.17 13.31 10.39
N VAL A 318 1.39 12.76 10.41
CA VAL A 318 2.51 13.25 11.23
C VAL A 318 3.27 14.46 10.67
N SER A 319 2.93 14.96 9.48
CA SER A 319 3.55 16.16 8.88
C SER A 319 3.60 17.35 9.85
N GLU A 320 4.71 18.11 9.86
CA GLU A 320 4.92 19.22 10.80
C GLU A 320 3.83 20.31 10.66
N LYS A 321 3.35 20.56 9.43
CA LYS A 321 2.44 21.65 9.09
C LYS A 321 1.01 21.22 8.79
N ALA A 322 0.79 20.03 8.25
CA ALA A 322 -0.55 19.49 8.02
C ALA A 322 -1.28 19.26 9.35
N ILE A 323 -2.60 19.21 9.28
CA ILE A 323 -3.48 18.93 10.41
C ILE A 323 -3.65 17.41 10.50
N GLY A 324 -3.03 16.78 11.50
CA GLY A 324 -3.26 15.37 11.82
C GLY A 324 -4.52 15.20 12.66
N VAL A 325 -5.46 14.38 12.21
CA VAL A 325 -6.84 14.36 12.73
C VAL A 325 -7.14 13.07 13.51
N ALA A 326 -7.52 13.24 14.80
CA ALA A 326 -8.02 12.19 15.68
C ALA A 326 -9.54 11.95 15.49
N SER A 327 -10.02 10.78 15.93
CA SER A 327 -11.44 10.40 15.85
C SER A 327 -12.15 10.44 17.19
N TYR A 328 -13.35 11.02 17.20
CA TYR A 328 -14.31 10.95 18.28
C TYR A 328 -15.54 10.13 17.89
N ASP A 329 -16.16 9.46 18.86
CA ASP A 329 -17.39 8.72 18.64
C ASP A 329 -18.57 9.69 18.50
N ASN A 330 -19.39 9.47 17.46
CA ASN A 330 -20.56 10.30 17.18
C ASN A 330 -21.60 10.24 18.32
N ALA A 331 -22.40 11.29 18.49
CA ALA A 331 -23.33 11.46 19.62
C ALA A 331 -24.50 10.47 19.60
N MET A 332 -24.91 10.01 18.42
CA MET A 332 -26.05 9.10 18.24
C MET A 332 -25.62 7.95 17.36
N VAL A 333 -26.04 6.72 17.67
CA VAL A 333 -25.94 5.56 16.78
C VAL A 333 -27.33 5.11 16.38
N THR A 334 -27.55 4.81 15.11
CA THR A 334 -28.77 4.10 14.72
C THR A 334 -28.64 2.64 15.13
N GLN A 335 -29.73 1.98 15.49
CA GLN A 335 -29.77 0.56 15.85
C GLN A 335 -31.05 -0.05 15.31
N ASN A 336 -30.99 -1.34 14.95
CA ASN A 336 -32.21 -2.15 14.78
C ASN A 336 -33.12 -1.99 15.99
N ALA A 337 -34.42 -1.87 15.72
CA ALA A 337 -35.39 -1.58 16.75
C ALA A 337 -36.42 -2.70 16.90
N PHE A 338 -36.81 -2.97 18.15
CA PHE A 338 -38.11 -3.57 18.42
C PHE A 338 -39.01 -2.49 19.03
N THR A 339 -40.32 -2.68 18.93
CA THR A 339 -41.29 -1.81 19.60
C THR A 339 -41.97 -2.54 20.75
N TYR A 340 -42.46 -1.83 21.75
CA TYR A 340 -43.23 -2.44 22.83
C TYR A 340 -44.43 -1.60 23.28
N GLY A 341 -45.44 -2.28 23.82
CA GLY A 341 -46.66 -1.67 24.35
C GLY A 341 -47.58 -1.06 23.28
N ASP A 342 -48.75 -0.56 23.71
CA ASP A 342 -49.78 -0.01 22.82
C ASP A 342 -49.34 1.27 22.08
N ASP A 343 -48.39 2.00 22.65
CA ASP A 343 -47.83 3.23 22.08
C ASP A 343 -46.66 2.95 21.11
N ALA A 344 -46.32 1.68 20.86
CA ALA A 344 -45.22 1.24 19.99
C ALA A 344 -43.89 1.96 20.30
N VAL A 345 -43.48 1.96 21.57
CA VAL A 345 -42.22 2.60 21.99
C VAL A 345 -41.06 1.85 21.37
N SER A 346 -40.27 2.54 20.54
CA SER A 346 -39.11 1.98 19.83
C SER A 346 -37.89 1.87 20.75
N VAL A 347 -37.20 0.73 20.70
CA VAL A 347 -36.00 0.43 21.48
C VAL A 347 -34.93 -0.14 20.57
N GLY A 348 -33.83 0.61 20.44
CA GLY A 348 -32.63 0.15 19.74
C GLY A 348 -31.95 -1.00 20.47
N TYR A 349 -31.47 -1.99 19.71
CA TYR A 349 -30.80 -3.18 20.23
C TYR A 349 -29.60 -3.58 19.37
N ALA A 350 -28.66 -4.33 19.98
CA ALA A 350 -27.60 -5.04 19.27
C ALA A 350 -27.78 -6.57 19.39
N PRO A 351 -27.64 -7.35 18.30
CA PRO A 351 -27.71 -8.80 18.37
C PRO A 351 -26.51 -9.38 19.13
N ALA A 352 -26.73 -10.46 19.88
CA ALA A 352 -25.66 -11.15 20.60
C ALA A 352 -24.94 -12.17 19.70
N THR A 353 -23.61 -12.08 19.60
CA THR A 353 -22.77 -13.04 18.88
C THR A 353 -22.98 -14.45 19.42
N GLY A 354 -23.23 -15.44 18.55
CA GLY A 354 -23.49 -16.83 18.96
C GLY A 354 -24.96 -17.18 19.20
N ALA A 355 -25.88 -16.22 19.04
CA ALA A 355 -27.32 -16.47 18.93
C ALA A 355 -27.76 -16.42 17.44
N PRO A 356 -28.93 -16.99 17.09
CA PRO A 356 -29.55 -16.73 15.80
C PRO A 356 -29.91 -15.25 15.61
N GLU A 357 -29.91 -14.79 14.36
CA GLU A 357 -30.35 -13.44 14.02
C GLU A 357 -31.75 -13.12 14.57
N PRO A 358 -31.94 -11.93 15.18
CA PRO A 358 -33.25 -11.48 15.60
C PRO A 358 -34.25 -11.46 14.44
N PRO A 359 -35.51 -11.87 14.65
CA PRO A 359 -36.56 -11.71 13.64
C PRO A 359 -36.76 -10.23 13.28
N THR A 360 -37.26 -9.96 12.08
CA THR A 360 -37.69 -8.62 11.64
C THR A 360 -39.21 -8.43 11.71
N GLU A 361 -39.95 -9.46 12.13
CA GLU A 361 -41.38 -9.42 12.35
C GLU A 361 -41.79 -10.42 13.43
N GLY A 362 -42.99 -10.24 14.00
CA GLY A 362 -43.54 -11.11 15.04
C GLY A 362 -43.73 -10.39 16.36
N THR A 363 -44.69 -10.84 17.16
CA THR A 363 -45.07 -10.19 18.43
C THR A 363 -45.19 -11.23 19.52
N GLU A 364 -44.51 -10.98 20.63
CA GLU A 364 -44.45 -11.89 21.78
C GLU A 364 -44.58 -11.10 23.09
N SER A 365 -45.15 -11.73 24.12
CA SER A 365 -45.20 -11.10 25.45
C SER A 365 -43.79 -11.01 26.05
N VAL A 366 -43.44 -9.85 26.63
CA VAL A 366 -42.16 -9.65 27.32
C VAL A 366 -42.32 -9.62 28.83
N VAL A 367 -41.46 -10.35 29.55
CA VAL A 367 -41.51 -10.49 31.00
C VAL A 367 -40.13 -10.29 31.65
N ARG A 368 -40.12 -9.75 32.87
CA ARG A 368 -38.90 -9.64 33.71
C ARG A 368 -38.79 -10.77 34.73
N LEU A 369 -37.60 -11.23 35.09
CA LEU A 369 -37.44 -12.31 36.09
C LEU A 369 -37.56 -11.84 37.55
N GLY A 370 -37.28 -10.56 37.82
CA GLY A 370 -37.33 -9.96 39.15
C GLY A 370 -37.27 -8.43 39.08
N ASP A 371 -37.26 -7.78 40.23
CA ASP A 371 -36.99 -6.33 40.31
C ASP A 371 -35.52 -6.04 39.91
N PRO A 372 -35.22 -4.89 39.29
CA PRO A 372 -33.85 -4.56 38.94
C PRO A 372 -32.94 -4.55 40.18
N GLY A 373 -31.74 -5.12 40.02
CA GLY A 373 -30.74 -5.31 41.06
C GLY A 373 -30.89 -6.60 41.89
N THR A 374 -31.95 -7.39 41.72
CA THR A 374 -32.13 -8.65 42.47
C THR A 374 -31.42 -9.84 41.79
N PRO A 375 -31.07 -10.91 42.52
CA PRO A 375 -30.49 -12.12 41.93
C PRO A 375 -31.35 -12.73 40.81
N GLU A 376 -32.67 -12.68 40.94
CA GLU A 376 -33.63 -13.23 39.98
C GLU A 376 -33.55 -12.49 38.64
N SER A 377 -33.40 -11.16 38.66
CA SER A 377 -33.26 -10.33 37.43
C SER A 377 -32.04 -10.70 36.59
N ARG A 378 -31.05 -11.40 37.15
CA ARG A 378 -29.77 -11.71 36.50
C ARG A 378 -29.68 -13.12 35.91
N ALA A 379 -30.65 -14.00 36.17
CA ALA A 379 -30.71 -15.35 35.61
C ALA A 379 -29.43 -16.22 35.80
N CYS A 380 -28.70 -16.09 36.91
CA CYS A 380 -27.37 -16.71 37.13
C CYS A 380 -27.37 -18.06 37.85
N THR A 381 -28.45 -18.84 37.82
CA THR A 381 -28.50 -20.12 38.55
C THR A 381 -29.19 -21.21 37.73
N THR A 382 -28.40 -22.20 37.30
CA THR A 382 -28.85 -23.52 36.84
C THR A 382 -28.99 -24.49 38.01
N GLY A 383 -30.17 -25.03 38.25
CA GLY A 383 -30.35 -26.16 39.18
C GLY A 383 -31.78 -26.24 39.68
N GLU A 384 -32.28 -27.45 39.95
CA GLU A 384 -33.65 -27.70 40.44
C GLU A 384 -34.16 -26.60 41.38
N PRO A 385 -35.46 -26.23 41.28
CA PRO A 385 -36.01 -25.15 42.08
C PRO A 385 -35.59 -25.37 43.54
N PRO A 386 -34.85 -24.44 44.18
CA PRO A 386 -34.90 -24.37 45.61
C PRO A 386 -36.38 -24.33 45.97
N GLU A 387 -36.76 -24.85 47.14
CA GLU A 387 -38.12 -24.59 47.65
C GLU A 387 -38.45 -23.07 47.68
N ASP A 388 -37.47 -22.18 47.40
CA ASP A 388 -37.63 -20.77 46.97
C ASP A 388 -36.50 -20.24 45.99
N GLY A 389 -36.44 -20.57 44.69
CA GLY A 389 -35.63 -19.74 43.72
C GLY A 389 -34.95 -20.34 42.46
N GLY A 390 -35.71 -20.94 41.54
CA GLY A 390 -35.31 -21.05 40.12
C GLY A 390 -35.81 -19.82 39.34
N ILE A 391 -35.84 -19.82 38.00
CA ILE A 391 -36.80 -18.94 37.31
C ILE A 391 -38.20 -19.40 37.73
N VAL A 392 -38.74 -18.78 38.80
CA VAL A 392 -40.04 -19.15 39.42
C VAL A 392 -41.21 -18.65 38.57
N LYS A 393 -40.90 -17.86 37.54
CA LYS A 393 -41.86 -17.16 36.71
C LYS A 393 -42.08 -17.90 35.41
N ASP A 394 -43.33 -17.94 34.97
CA ASP A 394 -43.71 -18.56 33.70
C ASP A 394 -43.17 -17.73 32.52
N VAL A 395 -42.10 -18.24 31.90
CA VAL A 395 -41.42 -17.65 30.74
C VAL A 395 -41.61 -18.47 29.46
N GLU A 396 -42.36 -19.58 29.53
CA GLU A 396 -42.58 -20.45 28.37
C GLU A 396 -43.32 -19.67 27.27
N GLY A 397 -42.72 -19.60 26.08
CA GLY A 397 -43.29 -18.87 24.94
C GLY A 397 -43.16 -17.35 25.02
N LYS A 398 -42.31 -16.80 25.90
CA LYS A 398 -42.18 -15.35 26.12
C LYS A 398 -40.75 -14.87 25.87
N VAL A 399 -40.60 -13.57 25.63
CA VAL A 399 -39.30 -12.89 25.63
C VAL A 399 -38.96 -12.47 27.06
N VAL A 400 -37.72 -12.70 27.49
CA VAL A 400 -37.31 -12.44 28.88
C VAL A 400 -36.32 -11.29 28.95
N LEU A 401 -36.65 -10.27 29.73
CA LEU A 401 -35.74 -9.18 30.10
C LEU A 401 -34.83 -9.64 31.27
N ILE A 402 -33.52 -9.62 31.02
CA ILE A 402 -32.48 -10.04 31.98
C ILE A 402 -31.45 -8.92 32.14
N GLU A 403 -31.09 -8.60 33.38
CA GLU A 403 -30.05 -7.60 33.71
C GLU A 403 -28.63 -8.19 33.58
N ARG A 404 -27.69 -7.40 33.01
CA ARG A 404 -26.26 -7.69 33.01
C ARG A 404 -25.71 -7.78 34.44
N GLY A 405 -24.74 -8.67 34.66
CA GLY A 405 -24.08 -8.77 35.97
C GLY A 405 -23.29 -10.05 36.16
N VAL A 406 -23.33 -10.58 37.38
CA VAL A 406 -22.40 -11.55 38.00
C VAL A 406 -22.11 -12.88 37.28
N CYS A 407 -22.83 -13.24 36.22
CA CYS A 407 -22.63 -14.46 35.43
C CYS A 407 -22.55 -14.13 33.94
N SER A 408 -22.00 -15.05 33.13
CA SER A 408 -21.77 -14.81 31.70
C SER A 408 -23.08 -14.62 30.92
N PHE A 409 -23.00 -13.96 29.77
CA PHE A 409 -24.16 -13.80 28.88
C PHE A 409 -24.67 -15.15 28.35
N HIS A 410 -23.76 -16.07 27.99
CA HIS A 410 -24.12 -17.44 27.62
C HIS A 410 -24.93 -18.13 28.72
N GLU A 411 -24.51 -18.05 29.98
CA GLU A 411 -25.21 -18.68 31.09
C GLU A 411 -26.64 -18.12 31.25
N LYS A 412 -26.81 -16.80 31.13
CA LYS A 412 -28.12 -16.13 31.16
C LYS A 412 -29.04 -16.63 30.05
N ALA A 413 -28.53 -16.64 28.81
CA ALA A 413 -29.28 -17.05 27.63
C ALA A 413 -29.64 -18.55 27.69
N ALA A 414 -28.69 -19.40 28.08
CA ALA A 414 -28.89 -20.83 28.25
C ALA A 414 -29.97 -21.13 29.32
N ASN A 415 -30.00 -20.35 30.40
CA ASN A 415 -31.00 -20.49 31.47
C ASN A 415 -32.41 -20.09 31.02
N ALA A 416 -32.54 -18.97 30.30
CA ALA A 416 -33.81 -18.56 29.73
C ALA A 416 -34.33 -19.58 28.71
N GLN A 417 -33.45 -20.05 27.81
CA GLN A 417 -33.75 -21.09 26.82
C GLN A 417 -34.21 -22.39 27.49
N ALA A 418 -33.49 -22.86 28.51
CA ALA A 418 -33.86 -24.07 29.25
C ALA A 418 -35.22 -23.94 29.97
N ALA A 419 -35.63 -22.72 30.32
CA ALA A 419 -36.92 -22.41 30.92
C ALA A 419 -38.05 -22.22 29.88
N GLY A 420 -37.76 -22.31 28.58
CA GLY A 420 -38.75 -22.23 27.50
C GLY A 420 -38.99 -20.83 26.93
N ALA A 421 -38.13 -19.86 27.23
CA ALA A 421 -38.17 -18.55 26.59
C ALA A 421 -37.99 -18.67 25.07
N VAL A 422 -38.63 -17.77 24.31
CA VAL A 422 -38.49 -17.69 22.84
C VAL A 422 -37.57 -16.57 22.38
N GLY A 423 -37.08 -15.76 23.32
CA GLY A 423 -36.07 -14.73 23.09
C GLY A 423 -35.58 -14.11 24.39
N VAL A 424 -34.44 -13.41 24.34
CA VAL A 424 -33.85 -12.72 25.50
C VAL A 424 -33.48 -11.30 25.15
N VAL A 425 -33.82 -10.36 26.04
CA VAL A 425 -33.36 -8.98 26.02
C VAL A 425 -32.42 -8.76 27.22
N LEU A 426 -31.14 -8.53 26.95
CA LEU A 426 -30.10 -8.26 27.93
C LEU A 426 -30.00 -6.75 28.19
N ALA A 427 -30.53 -6.29 29.32
CA ALA A 427 -30.41 -4.90 29.74
C ALA A 427 -29.02 -4.63 30.36
N ASN A 428 -28.32 -3.62 29.85
CA ASN A 428 -27.06 -3.18 30.45
C ASN A 428 -27.27 -2.65 31.88
N ASN A 429 -26.26 -2.82 32.74
CA ASN A 429 -26.27 -2.38 34.13
C ASN A 429 -25.39 -1.14 34.35
N VAL A 430 -24.77 -0.61 33.30
CA VAL A 430 -24.08 0.68 33.22
C VAL A 430 -24.51 1.39 31.92
N PRO A 431 -24.44 2.73 31.81
CA PRO A 431 -24.57 3.41 30.52
C PRO A 431 -23.60 2.79 29.51
N GLY A 432 -24.05 2.48 28.29
CA GLY A 432 -23.28 1.60 27.40
C GLY A 432 -24.13 0.79 26.45
N VAL A 433 -23.63 0.58 25.23
CA VAL A 433 -24.00 -0.54 24.35
C VAL A 433 -23.19 -1.75 24.81
N ILE A 434 -23.75 -2.94 24.65
CA ILE A 434 -23.05 -4.20 24.96
C ILE A 434 -23.05 -5.06 23.72
N ASN A 435 -21.88 -5.46 23.24
CA ASN A 435 -21.76 -6.57 22.29
C ASN A 435 -21.70 -7.87 23.11
N ALA A 436 -22.85 -8.51 23.32
CA ALA A 436 -22.93 -9.69 24.15
C ALA A 436 -22.54 -10.93 23.36
N THR A 437 -21.52 -11.68 23.79
CA THR A 437 -21.22 -13.00 23.23
C THR A 437 -21.91 -14.09 24.05
N VAL A 438 -22.73 -14.90 23.39
CA VAL A 438 -23.48 -16.03 23.97
C VAL A 438 -23.11 -17.37 23.33
N GLU A 439 -21.95 -17.46 22.69
CA GLU A 439 -21.40 -18.75 22.23
C GLU A 439 -21.09 -19.67 23.42
N GLY A 440 -21.41 -20.96 23.27
CA GLY A 440 -21.13 -21.98 24.28
C GLY A 440 -21.93 -23.27 24.09
N ASP A 441 -21.76 -24.21 25.02
CA ASP A 441 -22.49 -25.49 25.08
C ASP A 441 -23.44 -25.51 26.31
N PRO A 442 -24.76 -25.71 26.14
CA PRO A 442 -25.47 -25.90 24.88
C PRO A 442 -25.49 -24.63 24.02
N ALA A 443 -25.54 -24.82 22.70
CA ALA A 443 -25.72 -23.74 21.74
C ALA A 443 -27.04 -23.00 22.00
N ILE A 444 -26.99 -21.67 21.86
CA ILE A 444 -28.17 -20.82 21.95
C ILE A 444 -28.92 -20.88 20.62
N THR A 445 -30.22 -21.14 20.68
CA THR A 445 -31.13 -21.37 19.54
C THR A 445 -32.31 -20.40 19.50
N ILE A 446 -32.36 -19.46 20.45
CA ILE A 446 -33.33 -18.36 20.52
C ILE A 446 -32.62 -17.03 20.29
N PRO A 447 -33.27 -16.02 19.69
CA PRO A 447 -32.67 -14.70 19.50
C PRO A 447 -32.33 -14.08 20.86
N VAL A 448 -31.15 -13.47 20.93
CA VAL A 448 -30.68 -12.73 22.10
C VAL A 448 -30.19 -11.37 21.63
N VAL A 449 -30.74 -10.31 22.22
CA VAL A 449 -30.36 -8.92 21.93
C VAL A 449 -29.96 -8.21 23.21
N SER A 450 -29.11 -7.20 23.11
CA SER A 450 -28.74 -6.32 24.21
C SER A 450 -29.31 -4.92 24.00
N ILE A 451 -29.68 -4.25 25.10
CA ILE A 451 -30.19 -2.88 25.10
C ILE A 451 -29.47 -2.04 26.16
N GLN A 452 -29.44 -0.73 25.95
CA GLN A 452 -28.81 0.21 26.87
C GLN A 452 -29.49 0.21 28.26
N GLN A 453 -28.76 0.68 29.28
CA GLN A 453 -29.26 0.71 30.66
C GLN A 453 -30.57 1.50 30.79
N GLN A 454 -30.66 2.67 30.15
CA GLN A 454 -31.85 3.51 30.26
C GLN A 454 -33.07 2.84 29.62
N ALA A 455 -32.93 2.32 28.39
CA ALA A 455 -33.98 1.55 27.73
C ALA A 455 -34.40 0.31 28.54
N GLY A 456 -33.44 -0.39 29.16
CA GLY A 456 -33.71 -1.51 30.05
C GLY A 456 -34.51 -1.11 31.30
N ASN A 457 -34.18 0.04 31.90
CA ASN A 457 -34.91 0.59 33.04
C ASN A 457 -36.35 0.97 32.65
N ASP A 458 -36.54 1.59 31.49
CA ASP A 458 -37.85 2.03 30.99
C ASP A 458 -38.75 0.85 30.62
N LEU A 459 -38.20 -0.15 29.93
CA LEU A 459 -38.91 -1.39 29.62
C LEU A 459 -39.29 -2.15 30.91
N ASN A 460 -38.38 -2.21 31.88
CA ASN A 460 -38.66 -2.84 33.18
C ASN A 460 -39.79 -2.11 33.93
N ALA A 461 -39.79 -0.78 33.93
CA ALA A 461 -40.85 0.04 34.52
C ALA A 461 -42.20 -0.17 33.78
N ALA A 462 -42.18 -0.27 32.45
CA ALA A 462 -43.36 -0.52 31.63
C ALA A 462 -43.96 -1.93 31.87
N ILE A 463 -43.11 -2.97 31.96
CA ILE A 463 -43.51 -4.33 32.34
C ILE A 463 -44.19 -4.32 33.71
N ALA A 464 -43.61 -3.62 34.70
CA ALA A 464 -44.16 -3.54 36.04
C ALA A 464 -45.49 -2.76 36.11
N ALA A 465 -45.63 -1.68 35.32
CA ALA A 465 -46.84 -0.86 35.31
C ALA A 465 -48.06 -1.54 34.66
N ASN A 466 -47.83 -2.50 33.77
CA ASN A 466 -48.88 -3.19 33.00
C ASN A 466 -49.20 -4.60 33.50
N ASP A 467 -48.98 -4.88 34.80
CA ASP A 467 -49.19 -6.22 35.40
C ASP A 467 -48.50 -7.35 34.58
N GLU A 468 -47.34 -7.04 33.96
CA GLU A 468 -46.54 -7.95 33.14
C GLU A 468 -47.26 -8.47 31.88
N GLN A 469 -48.24 -7.71 31.38
CA GLN A 469 -48.96 -7.94 30.12
C GLN A 469 -48.58 -6.89 29.10
N ILE A 470 -47.30 -6.88 28.71
CA ILE A 470 -46.79 -6.00 27.67
C ILE A 470 -46.27 -6.85 26.52
N GLU A 471 -46.62 -6.44 25.30
CA GLU A 471 -46.18 -7.11 24.08
C GLU A 471 -44.97 -6.38 23.50
N MET A 472 -44.07 -7.15 22.91
CA MET A 472 -42.90 -6.69 22.19
C MET A 472 -43.01 -7.17 20.74
N THR A 473 -42.79 -6.28 19.78
CA THR A 473 -42.87 -6.55 18.35
C THR A 473 -41.51 -6.36 17.72
N TRP A 474 -40.97 -7.41 17.10
CA TRP A 474 -39.81 -7.34 16.23
C TRP A 474 -40.15 -6.56 14.96
N THR A 475 -39.22 -5.74 14.46
CA THR A 475 -39.41 -4.90 13.27
C THR A 475 -38.18 -4.92 12.37
N ASP A 476 -38.34 -4.51 11.12
CA ASP A 476 -37.25 -4.12 10.21
C ASP A 476 -36.94 -2.61 10.30
N GLU A 477 -37.50 -1.92 11.30
CA GLU A 477 -37.22 -0.51 11.55
C GLU A 477 -35.92 -0.33 12.34
N VAL A 478 -35.30 0.82 12.12
CA VAL A 478 -34.14 1.28 12.88
C VAL A 478 -34.51 2.53 13.68
N THR A 479 -33.79 2.79 14.78
CA THR A 479 -34.00 3.97 15.62
C THR A 479 -32.67 4.54 16.09
N SER A 480 -32.58 5.85 16.28
CA SER A 480 -31.39 6.51 16.80
C SER A 480 -31.38 6.49 18.33
N VAL A 481 -30.26 6.09 18.91
CA VAL A 481 -30.01 6.06 20.36
C VAL A 481 -28.71 6.79 20.68
N GLU A 482 -28.63 7.41 21.86
CA GLU A 482 -27.41 8.09 22.30
C GLU A 482 -26.22 7.10 22.34
N SER A 483 -25.08 7.52 21.78
CA SER A 483 -23.85 6.76 21.92
C SER A 483 -23.35 6.88 23.35
N PRO A 484 -23.04 5.77 24.04
CA PRO A 484 -22.49 5.82 25.39
C PRO A 484 -21.09 6.40 25.48
N THR A 485 -20.38 6.41 24.35
CA THR A 485 -19.05 7.01 24.19
C THR A 485 -19.12 8.32 23.42
N ALA A 486 -20.33 8.89 23.24
CA ALA A 486 -20.56 10.17 22.57
C ALA A 486 -19.55 11.24 23.00
N GLY A 487 -18.80 11.79 22.03
CA GLY A 487 -17.82 12.84 22.28
C GLY A 487 -16.57 12.39 23.05
N LEU A 488 -16.42 11.10 23.35
CA LEU A 488 -15.17 10.52 23.81
C LEU A 488 -14.32 10.13 22.59
N ILE A 489 -13.00 10.04 22.79
CA ILE A 489 -12.09 9.62 21.73
C ILE A 489 -12.37 8.16 21.34
N SER A 490 -12.38 7.89 20.03
CA SER A 490 -12.58 6.54 19.52
C SER A 490 -11.42 5.64 19.94
N SER A 491 -11.71 4.39 20.32
CA SER A 491 -10.69 3.48 20.86
C SER A 491 -9.55 3.19 19.88
N PHE A 492 -9.85 3.17 18.58
CA PHE A 492 -8.88 2.94 17.51
C PHE A 492 -8.00 4.15 17.19
N SER A 493 -8.37 5.39 17.59
CA SER A 493 -7.61 6.58 17.17
C SER A 493 -6.15 6.51 17.66
N SER A 494 -5.21 6.57 16.71
CA SER A 494 -3.77 6.41 16.97
C SER A 494 -3.22 7.47 17.92
N TYR A 495 -2.20 7.06 18.68
CA TYR A 495 -1.45 7.90 19.59
C TYR A 495 -0.22 8.47 18.89
N GLY A 496 0.04 9.76 19.10
CA GLY A 496 1.40 10.28 19.01
C GLY A 496 2.21 9.97 20.27
N MET A 497 3.26 10.73 20.59
CA MET A 497 3.87 11.78 19.75
C MET A 497 4.55 11.19 18.50
N THR A 498 5.11 12.05 17.64
CA THR A 498 6.05 11.58 16.60
C THR A 498 7.30 10.97 17.24
N ALA A 499 8.11 10.24 16.47
CA ALA A 499 9.39 9.68 16.96
C ALA A 499 10.36 10.77 17.48
N GLU A 500 10.21 12.02 17.02
CA GLU A 500 11.01 13.17 17.44
C GLU A 500 10.36 13.96 18.60
N LEU A 501 9.32 13.40 19.24
CA LEU A 501 8.53 14.02 20.32
C LEU A 501 7.77 15.29 19.89
N GLU A 502 7.40 15.40 18.61
CA GLU A 502 6.45 16.42 18.15
C GLU A 502 5.02 16.01 18.51
N LEU A 503 4.22 16.98 18.96
CA LEU A 503 2.85 16.73 19.37
C LEU A 503 1.97 16.50 18.15
N LYS A 504 1.46 15.27 18.05
CA LYS A 504 0.39 14.81 17.16
C LYS A 504 -0.56 13.90 17.95
N PRO A 505 -1.82 13.71 17.50
CA PRO A 505 -2.53 14.50 16.48
C PRO A 505 -2.66 15.98 16.85
N ASP A 506 -3.10 16.83 15.91
CA ASP A 506 -3.26 18.27 16.13
C ASP A 506 -4.62 18.62 16.70
N ILE A 507 -5.67 17.95 16.25
CA ILE A 507 -7.09 18.16 16.58
C ILE A 507 -7.86 16.87 16.27
N GLY A 508 -9.15 16.78 16.60
CA GLY A 508 -10.00 15.71 16.09
C GLY A 508 -11.42 16.15 15.77
N ALA A 509 -12.19 15.24 15.19
CA ALA A 509 -13.59 15.44 14.81
C ALA A 509 -14.35 14.10 14.91
N PRO A 510 -15.70 14.10 14.82
CA PRO A 510 -16.47 12.86 14.76
C PRO A 510 -15.98 11.95 13.61
N GLY A 511 -15.68 10.70 13.93
CA GLY A 511 -15.24 9.67 12.96
C GLY A 511 -15.66 8.25 13.32
N GLY A 512 -16.15 8.02 14.53
CA GLY A 512 -16.74 6.75 14.93
C GLY A 512 -18.14 6.58 14.33
N ASN A 513 -18.27 5.65 13.37
CA ASN A 513 -19.52 5.17 12.77
C ASN A 513 -20.29 6.24 11.94
N ILE A 514 -19.66 7.06 11.12
CA ILE A 514 -20.34 8.13 10.37
C ILE A 514 -21.16 7.60 9.18
N PHE A 515 -22.42 8.01 9.03
CA PHE A 515 -23.27 7.77 7.86
C PHE A 515 -23.00 8.79 6.74
N SER A 516 -22.61 8.35 5.55
CA SER A 516 -22.31 9.23 4.41
C SER A 516 -22.69 8.57 3.08
N ALA A 517 -22.53 9.33 1.99
CA ALA A 517 -22.70 8.86 0.62
C ALA A 517 -21.81 7.64 0.33
N TYR A 518 -22.22 6.81 -0.62
CA TYR A 518 -21.53 5.59 -1.01
C TYR A 518 -21.92 5.27 -2.47
N PRO A 519 -21.15 4.44 -3.21
CA PRO A 519 -21.48 4.17 -4.60
C PRO A 519 -22.92 3.65 -4.78
N LEU A 520 -23.64 4.19 -5.77
CA LEU A 520 -25.04 3.84 -6.04
C LEU A 520 -25.20 2.34 -6.35
N GLU A 521 -24.22 1.71 -6.98
CA GLU A 521 -24.14 0.27 -7.27
C GLU A 521 -24.08 -0.56 -5.98
N LYS A 522 -23.62 0.04 -4.88
CA LYS A 522 -23.48 -0.58 -3.56
C LYS A 522 -24.51 -0.12 -2.54
N GLY A 523 -25.53 0.63 -2.97
CA GLY A 523 -26.67 1.03 -2.13
C GLY A 523 -26.75 2.52 -1.81
N GLY A 524 -25.85 3.36 -2.33
CA GLY A 524 -25.90 4.82 -2.25
C GLY A 524 -25.44 5.42 -0.91
N TYR A 525 -25.54 4.68 0.20
CA TYR A 525 -25.15 5.19 1.52
C TYR A 525 -24.59 4.08 2.39
N ALA A 526 -23.65 4.43 3.27
CA ALA A 526 -23.04 3.49 4.22
C ALA A 526 -22.62 4.19 5.51
N SER A 527 -22.39 3.39 6.56
CA SER A 527 -21.82 3.84 7.83
C SER A 527 -20.45 3.21 8.05
N LEU A 528 -19.43 4.05 8.19
CA LEU A 528 -18.03 3.65 8.34
C LEU A 528 -17.43 4.27 9.60
N GLY A 529 -16.46 3.59 10.23
CA GLY A 529 -15.74 4.09 11.39
C GLY A 529 -14.25 4.22 11.11
N GLY A 530 -13.65 5.34 11.49
CA GLY A 530 -12.22 5.55 11.34
C GLY A 530 -11.82 7.03 11.45
N THR A 531 -10.53 7.28 11.66
CA THR A 531 -9.96 8.63 11.51
C THR A 531 -10.10 9.16 10.07
N SER A 532 -10.29 8.26 9.11
CA SER A 532 -10.68 8.54 7.73
C SER A 532 -11.99 9.33 7.59
N MET A 533 -12.92 9.20 8.53
CA MET A 533 -14.18 9.96 8.54
C MET A 533 -14.02 11.30 9.27
N SER A 534 -13.11 11.39 10.23
CA SER A 534 -12.81 12.65 10.94
C SER A 534 -12.03 13.65 10.08
N SER A 535 -11.08 13.17 9.28
CA SER A 535 -10.26 14.00 8.39
C SER A 535 -11.10 14.88 7.44
N PRO A 536 -12.08 14.37 6.68
CA PRO A 536 -12.90 15.18 5.78
C PRO A 536 -13.81 16.14 6.54
N HIS A 537 -14.20 15.82 7.78
CA HIS A 537 -14.94 16.74 8.64
C HIS A 537 -14.10 17.96 8.99
N VAL A 538 -12.82 17.77 9.32
CA VAL A 538 -11.86 18.87 9.54
C VAL A 538 -11.53 19.60 8.24
N ALA A 539 -11.42 18.90 7.11
CA ALA A 539 -11.19 19.52 5.80
C ALA A 539 -12.34 20.48 5.42
N GLY A 540 -13.60 20.02 5.56
CA GLY A 540 -14.77 20.87 5.35
C GLY A 540 -14.81 22.04 6.34
N THR A 541 -14.43 21.81 7.61
CA THR A 541 -14.34 22.87 8.63
C THR A 541 -13.31 23.94 8.24
N ALA A 542 -12.14 23.54 7.74
CA ALA A 542 -11.13 24.46 7.24
C ALA A 542 -11.66 25.30 6.06
N ALA A 543 -12.43 24.70 5.15
CA ALA A 543 -13.07 25.42 4.05
C ALA A 543 -14.10 26.45 4.57
N LEU A 544 -14.93 26.10 5.55
CA LEU A 544 -15.85 27.05 6.19
C LEU A 544 -15.10 28.22 6.86
N LEU A 545 -14.00 27.93 7.55
CA LEU A 545 -13.19 28.95 8.21
C LEU A 545 -12.51 29.87 7.18
N LEU A 546 -11.96 29.34 6.10
CA LEU A 546 -11.38 30.12 5.01
C LEU A 546 -12.42 30.98 4.30
N GLN A 547 -13.65 30.47 4.10
CA GLN A 547 -14.75 31.24 3.55
C GLN A 547 -15.11 32.43 4.47
N ALA A 548 -15.17 32.19 5.78
CA ALA A 548 -15.51 33.22 6.76
C ALA A 548 -14.37 34.24 6.98
N ARG A 549 -13.12 33.77 6.91
CA ARG A 549 -11.90 34.51 7.25
C ARG A 549 -10.81 34.32 6.19
N PRO A 550 -11.01 34.86 4.97
CA PRO A 550 -10.09 34.69 3.84
C PRO A 550 -8.76 35.44 4.03
N GLU A 551 -8.59 36.20 5.12
CA GLU A 551 -7.33 36.84 5.48
C GLU A 551 -6.33 35.92 6.19
N LEU A 552 -6.75 34.72 6.61
CA LEU A 552 -5.88 33.76 7.28
C LEU A 552 -4.93 33.10 6.29
N ASP A 553 -3.69 32.90 6.71
CA ASP A 553 -2.82 31.92 6.09
C ASP A 553 -3.10 30.52 6.66
N THR A 554 -2.52 29.50 6.05
CA THR A 554 -2.77 28.09 6.37
C THR A 554 -2.33 27.71 7.79
N GLU A 555 -1.22 28.26 8.28
CA GLU A 555 -0.75 28.05 9.65
C GLU A 555 -1.69 28.73 10.68
N ASP A 556 -2.20 29.92 10.37
CA ASP A 556 -3.18 30.62 11.19
C ASP A 556 -4.54 29.88 11.19
N VAL A 557 -4.96 29.25 10.08
CA VAL A 557 -6.15 28.38 10.03
C VAL A 557 -6.03 27.25 11.07
N ARG A 558 -4.93 26.48 11.01
CA ARG A 558 -4.67 25.42 12.00
C ARG A 558 -4.66 25.97 13.42
N THR A 559 -3.97 27.08 13.64
CA THR A 559 -3.85 27.70 14.99
C THR A 559 -5.20 28.10 15.55
N VAL A 560 -6.06 28.74 14.75
CA VAL A 560 -7.39 29.17 15.19
C VAL A 560 -8.25 27.95 15.54
N LEU A 561 -8.24 26.91 14.71
CA LEU A 561 -8.97 25.67 14.99
C LEU A 561 -8.47 25.00 16.28
N GLN A 562 -7.15 24.97 16.51
CA GLN A 562 -6.59 24.44 17.76
C GLN A 562 -6.92 25.30 18.99
N ASN A 563 -6.98 26.63 18.83
CA ASN A 563 -7.28 27.52 19.95
C ASN A 563 -8.73 27.42 20.41
N SER A 564 -9.67 27.15 19.51
CA SER A 564 -11.10 27.00 19.83
C SER A 564 -11.51 25.56 20.18
N ALA A 565 -10.66 24.56 19.89
CA ALA A 565 -10.99 23.16 20.14
C ALA A 565 -11.29 22.86 21.62
N ASP A 566 -12.18 21.88 21.82
CA ASP A 566 -12.65 21.45 23.11
C ASP A 566 -12.08 20.06 23.49
N PRO A 567 -11.27 19.96 24.55
CA PRO A 567 -10.69 18.69 24.96
C PRO A 567 -11.74 17.77 25.60
N ALA A 568 -11.69 16.48 25.25
CA ALA A 568 -12.60 15.49 25.77
C ALA A 568 -12.17 14.92 27.13
N MET A 569 -13.17 14.43 27.85
CA MET A 569 -12.97 13.63 29.05
C MET A 569 -12.31 12.29 28.72
N TRP A 570 -11.54 11.76 29.65
CA TRP A 570 -10.81 10.52 29.49
C TRP A 570 -11.75 9.32 29.29
N PHE A 571 -11.52 8.55 28.22
CA PHE A 571 -12.37 7.42 27.85
C PHE A 571 -12.44 6.33 28.92
N GLY A 572 -11.37 6.15 29.71
CA GLY A 572 -11.28 5.08 30.70
C GLY A 572 -12.25 5.25 31.88
N ASP A 573 -12.45 6.49 32.33
CA ASP A 573 -13.46 6.86 33.33
C ASP A 573 -13.77 8.36 33.24
N PRO A 574 -14.74 8.76 32.40
CA PRO A 574 -15.12 10.17 32.23
C PRO A 574 -15.62 10.82 33.53
N SER A 575 -16.07 10.02 34.51
CA SER A 575 -16.64 10.53 35.76
C SER A 575 -15.59 11.14 36.71
N LEU A 576 -14.31 10.87 36.47
CA LEU A 576 -13.20 11.43 37.24
C LEU A 576 -12.94 12.91 36.91
N GLY A 577 -13.49 13.43 35.82
CA GLY A 577 -13.24 14.81 35.36
C GLY A 577 -11.81 15.03 34.90
N LEU A 578 -11.13 13.97 34.46
CA LEU A 578 -9.80 14.01 33.87
C LEU A 578 -9.93 14.02 32.35
N LEU A 579 -9.04 14.74 31.67
CA LEU A 579 -8.99 14.85 30.23
C LEU A 579 -8.20 13.68 29.60
N GLU A 580 -8.58 13.31 28.39
CA GLU A 580 -7.86 12.34 27.54
C GLU A 580 -6.40 12.79 27.29
N PRO A 581 -5.42 11.87 27.15
CA PRO A 581 -4.04 12.24 26.88
C PRO A 581 -3.91 13.15 25.65
N VAL A 582 -3.17 14.25 25.80
CA VAL A 582 -2.96 15.23 24.72
C VAL A 582 -2.31 14.59 23.49
N HIS A 583 -1.39 13.65 23.68
CA HIS A 583 -0.76 12.90 22.59
C HIS A 583 -1.70 11.85 21.95
N ARG A 584 -3.00 11.87 22.25
CA ARG A 584 -4.04 11.10 21.55
C ARG A 584 -5.11 11.99 20.93
N GLN A 585 -5.44 13.11 21.58
CA GLN A 585 -6.53 13.99 21.16
C GLN A 585 -6.09 15.33 20.54
N GLY A 586 -4.80 15.68 20.66
CA GLY A 586 -4.30 16.99 20.24
C GLY A 586 -4.94 18.13 21.03
N ALA A 587 -5.43 19.15 20.34
CA ALA A 587 -6.13 20.29 20.95
C ALA A 587 -7.54 19.96 21.48
N GLY A 588 -8.11 18.81 21.07
CA GLY A 588 -9.49 18.46 21.34
C GLY A 588 -10.33 18.32 20.07
N MET A 589 -11.64 18.20 20.25
CA MET A 589 -12.61 18.19 19.15
C MET A 589 -12.76 19.59 18.57
N VAL A 590 -12.83 19.69 17.24
CA VAL A 590 -12.98 20.96 16.54
C VAL A 590 -14.30 21.65 16.89
N ASP A 591 -14.23 22.97 17.08
CA ASP A 591 -15.38 23.86 17.28
C ASP A 591 -15.32 24.99 16.23
N VAL A 592 -16.25 24.91 15.26
CA VAL A 592 -16.25 25.73 14.05
C VAL A 592 -16.80 27.12 14.30
N ASP A 593 -17.88 27.26 15.07
CA ASP A 593 -18.48 28.56 15.28
C ASP A 593 -17.64 29.44 16.21
N ASP A 594 -16.97 28.85 17.20
CA ASP A 594 -15.97 29.57 18.01
C ASP A 594 -14.76 29.97 17.15
N ALA A 595 -14.28 29.09 16.26
CA ALA A 595 -13.17 29.40 15.34
C ALA A 595 -13.49 30.58 14.41
N ILE A 596 -14.70 30.61 13.84
CA ILE A 596 -15.19 31.67 12.97
C ILE A 596 -15.32 33.00 13.73
N GLN A 597 -15.80 32.96 14.97
CA GLN A 597 -16.03 34.15 15.80
C GLN A 597 -14.78 34.64 16.53
N ALA A 598 -13.71 33.84 16.57
CA ALA A 598 -12.47 34.16 17.27
C ALA A 598 -11.87 35.50 16.82
N ALA A 599 -11.85 36.48 17.73
CA ALA A 599 -11.26 37.80 17.51
C ALA A 599 -9.79 37.89 17.97
N THR A 600 -9.29 36.81 18.56
CA THR A 600 -7.96 36.66 19.13
C THR A 600 -7.39 35.32 18.73
N MET A 601 -6.07 35.26 18.61
CA MET A 601 -5.35 34.06 18.22
C MET A 601 -4.09 33.96 19.05
N VAL A 602 -3.76 32.75 19.50
CA VAL A 602 -2.63 32.46 20.36
C VAL A 602 -1.67 31.51 19.66
N THR A 603 -0.45 31.99 19.42
CA THR A 603 0.61 31.26 18.70
C THR A 603 1.80 30.96 19.63
N PRO A 604 2.46 29.79 19.52
CA PRO A 604 2.10 28.69 18.60
C PRO A 604 0.81 27.99 19.03
N GLY A 605 0.08 27.39 18.06
CA GLY A 605 -1.18 26.69 18.32
C GLY A 605 -1.03 25.42 19.16
N LYS A 606 0.18 24.84 19.21
CA LYS A 606 0.56 23.72 20.07
C LYS A 606 1.99 23.90 20.59
N ILE A 607 2.34 23.24 21.70
CA ILE A 607 3.69 23.28 22.27
C ILE A 607 4.25 21.87 22.48
N SER A 608 5.24 21.50 21.67
CA SER A 608 6.12 20.37 21.96
C SER A 608 7.24 20.78 22.91
N LEU A 609 7.28 20.14 24.07
CA LEU A 609 8.29 20.37 25.10
C LEU A 609 9.55 19.51 24.86
N GLY A 610 9.43 18.43 24.08
CA GLY A 610 10.49 17.43 23.94
C GLY A 610 10.70 16.68 25.24
N GLU A 611 11.93 16.19 25.43
CA GLU A 611 12.37 15.63 26.71
C GLU A 611 12.57 16.74 27.74
N THR A 612 12.15 16.48 28.99
CA THR A 612 12.19 17.47 30.07
C THR A 612 13.04 17.09 31.28
N ASP A 613 13.83 16.01 31.19
CA ASP A 613 14.75 15.61 32.27
C ASP A 613 15.89 16.63 32.48
N ALA A 614 16.33 17.28 31.40
CA ALA A 614 17.31 18.39 31.44
C ALA A 614 16.82 19.63 32.23
N GLY A 615 15.52 19.71 32.54
CA GLY A 615 14.92 20.74 33.38
C GLY A 615 13.80 21.54 32.70
N PRO A 616 13.38 22.67 33.31
CA PRO A 616 12.25 23.45 32.81
C PRO A 616 12.47 24.02 31.40
N VAL A 617 11.45 23.92 30.56
CA VAL A 617 11.43 24.42 29.19
C VAL A 617 10.68 25.73 29.12
N THR A 618 11.30 26.79 28.58
CA THR A 618 10.68 28.11 28.43
C THR A 618 10.27 28.34 26.98
N LYS A 619 9.02 28.75 26.75
CA LYS A 619 8.46 29.05 25.42
C LYS A 619 7.86 30.47 25.40
N ASN A 620 7.91 31.10 24.23
CA ASN A 620 7.26 32.38 24.00
C ASN A 620 5.88 32.15 23.39
N VAL A 621 4.85 32.71 24.01
CA VAL A 621 3.48 32.67 23.52
C VAL A 621 3.05 34.08 23.13
N GLN A 622 2.48 34.22 21.94
CA GLN A 622 1.99 35.50 21.43
C GLN A 622 0.47 35.46 21.30
N ILE A 623 -0.20 36.47 21.84
CA ILE A 623 -1.64 36.67 21.66
C ILE A 623 -1.84 37.85 20.72
N ARG A 624 -2.39 37.59 19.55
CA ARG A 624 -2.77 38.60 18.54
C ARG A 624 -4.25 38.92 18.70
N ASN A 625 -4.57 40.19 18.95
CA ASN A 625 -5.95 40.67 19.02
C ASN A 625 -6.30 41.44 17.75
N THR A 626 -7.24 40.92 16.98
CA THR A 626 -7.75 41.56 15.77
C THR A 626 -8.99 42.41 16.03
N SER A 627 -9.54 42.48 17.23
CA SER A 627 -10.68 43.36 17.54
C SER A 627 -10.29 44.84 17.72
N ASP A 628 -11.30 45.72 17.73
CA ASP A 628 -11.14 47.16 17.99
C ASP A 628 -11.11 47.53 19.48
N GLU A 629 -11.22 46.55 20.37
CA GLU A 629 -11.22 46.75 21.82
C GLU A 629 -10.07 45.94 22.48
N PRO A 630 -9.52 46.39 23.61
CA PRO A 630 -8.55 45.60 24.35
C PRO A 630 -9.22 44.37 24.99
N VAL A 631 -8.51 43.24 24.99
CA VAL A 631 -8.94 42.00 25.65
C VAL A 631 -7.99 41.68 26.80
N THR A 632 -8.50 41.11 27.89
CA THR A 632 -7.66 40.62 29.00
C THR A 632 -7.99 39.17 29.29
N TYR A 633 -6.95 38.34 29.36
CA TYR A 633 -7.05 36.92 29.67
C TYR A 633 -6.38 36.64 31.02
N ALA A 634 -7.01 35.78 31.82
CA ALA A 634 -6.35 35.03 32.88
C ALA A 634 -5.71 33.79 32.26
N LEU A 635 -4.48 33.49 32.65
CA LEU A 635 -3.77 32.31 32.17
C LEU A 635 -3.91 31.21 33.22
N VAL A 636 -4.55 30.12 32.83
CA VAL A 636 -4.85 28.97 33.69
C VAL A 636 -4.17 27.74 33.12
N ASN A 637 -3.49 27.00 33.98
CA ASN A 637 -2.89 25.73 33.61
C ASN A 637 -3.83 24.59 33.98
N ASN A 638 -4.37 23.89 32.98
CA ASN A 638 -5.22 22.74 33.17
C ASN A 638 -4.36 21.46 33.17
N THR A 639 -3.93 21.04 34.37
CA THR A 639 -3.12 19.83 34.58
C THR A 639 -3.95 18.57 34.78
N GLY A 640 -5.26 18.63 34.60
CA GLY A 640 -6.19 17.50 34.82
C GLY A 640 -6.15 16.47 33.71
N THR A 641 -5.00 16.23 33.07
CA THR A 641 -4.89 15.38 31.87
C THR A 641 -4.16 14.08 32.19
N ILE A 642 -4.63 12.98 31.63
CA ILE A 642 -4.00 11.66 31.79
C ILE A 642 -2.68 11.61 31.02
N ALA A 643 -1.67 10.99 31.64
CA ALA A 643 -0.37 10.67 31.07
C ALA A 643 -0.25 9.16 30.83
N THR A 644 0.68 8.76 29.96
CA THR A 644 0.95 7.35 29.62
C THR A 644 2.40 6.96 29.89
N ASP A 645 2.62 5.77 30.44
CA ASP A 645 3.94 5.16 30.69
C ASP A 645 3.86 3.63 30.60
N GLY A 646 5.00 2.96 30.46
CA GLY A 646 5.12 1.51 30.30
C GLY A 646 5.56 1.08 28.91
N ALA A 647 5.28 -0.19 28.59
CA ALA A 647 5.54 -0.76 27.26
C ALA A 647 4.64 -0.10 26.22
N ASP A 648 5.21 0.20 25.04
CA ASP A 648 4.50 0.94 24.00
C ASP A 648 3.22 0.23 23.52
N TYR A 649 3.20 -1.11 23.53
CA TYR A 649 2.04 -1.92 23.15
C TYR A 649 0.85 -1.86 24.11
N SER A 650 1.08 -1.50 25.37
CA SER A 650 0.06 -1.57 26.42
C SER A 650 0.31 -0.45 27.44
N PRO A 651 0.02 0.81 27.06
CA PRO A 651 0.30 1.96 27.91
C PRO A 651 -0.50 1.87 29.22
N GLY A 652 0.20 2.07 30.34
CA GLY A 652 -0.40 2.36 31.64
C GLY A 652 -0.79 3.83 31.73
N TYR A 653 -1.83 4.13 32.51
CA TYR A 653 -2.39 5.49 32.64
C TYR A 653 -2.12 6.07 34.02
N TRP A 654 -1.64 7.31 34.06
CA TRP A 654 -1.24 7.99 35.30
C TRP A 654 -1.76 9.42 35.37
N THR A 655 -2.02 9.92 36.58
CA THR A 655 -2.20 11.35 36.81
C THR A 655 -0.83 12.00 37.00
N ALA A 656 -0.48 12.97 36.16
CA ALA A 656 0.83 13.63 36.22
C ALA A 656 0.72 15.14 36.10
N ALA A 657 0.98 15.85 37.19
CA ALA A 657 0.85 17.30 37.23
C ALA A 657 2.08 18.00 36.65
N THR A 658 1.89 18.75 35.56
CA THR A 658 2.91 19.67 35.03
C THR A 658 2.84 21.01 35.76
N THR A 659 3.97 21.58 36.15
CA THR A 659 3.99 22.95 36.68
C THR A 659 4.21 23.95 35.55
N VAL A 660 3.33 24.95 35.43
CA VAL A 660 3.44 26.01 34.43
C VAL A 660 3.55 27.36 35.14
N GLU A 661 4.66 28.05 34.91
CA GLU A 661 4.90 29.41 35.39
C GLU A 661 4.60 30.42 34.27
N ALA A 662 3.55 31.21 34.47
CA ALA A 662 3.12 32.27 33.57
C ALA A 662 2.60 33.49 34.39
N PRO A 663 2.48 34.69 33.79
CA PRO A 663 1.76 35.80 34.41
C PRO A 663 0.30 35.44 34.68
N GLU A 664 -0.25 35.88 35.82
CA GLU A 664 -1.66 35.61 36.18
C GLU A 664 -2.65 36.14 35.12
N THR A 665 -2.33 37.27 34.48
CA THR A 665 -3.14 37.87 33.43
C THR A 665 -2.28 38.51 32.35
N VAL A 666 -2.84 38.61 31.14
CA VAL A 666 -2.28 39.37 30.02
C VAL A 666 -3.36 40.26 29.41
N THR A 667 -3.07 41.54 29.22
CA THR A 667 -3.93 42.46 28.48
C THR A 667 -3.33 42.74 27.11
N VAL A 668 -4.12 42.48 26.06
CA VAL A 668 -3.75 42.73 24.67
C VAL A 668 -4.54 43.92 24.17
N ALA A 669 -3.84 44.99 23.78
CA ALA A 669 -4.50 46.17 23.21
C ALA A 669 -5.25 45.82 21.91
N ALA A 670 -6.26 46.63 21.57
CA ALA A 670 -6.94 46.54 20.28
C ALA A 670 -5.94 46.56 19.11
N ARG A 671 -6.17 45.71 18.11
CA ARG A 671 -5.33 45.61 16.89
C ARG A 671 -3.83 45.49 17.19
N SER A 672 -3.45 44.72 18.21
CA SER A 672 -2.07 44.57 18.69
C SER A 672 -1.77 43.13 19.06
N THR A 673 -0.48 42.82 19.17
CA THR A 673 0.03 41.56 19.72
C THR A 673 0.67 41.80 21.08
N ALA A 674 0.51 40.86 22.02
CA ALA A 674 1.26 40.80 23.26
C ALA A 674 2.04 39.48 23.33
N SER A 675 3.21 39.49 23.97
CA SER A 675 4.03 38.29 24.15
C SER A 675 4.19 37.98 25.63
N VAL A 676 4.11 36.69 25.96
CA VAL A 676 4.24 36.14 27.30
C VAL A 676 5.30 35.04 27.27
N GLU A 677 6.18 35.04 28.27
CA GLU A 677 7.11 33.94 28.49
C GLU A 677 6.46 32.95 29.45
N VAL A 678 6.42 31.67 29.07
CA VAL A 678 5.80 30.59 29.83
C VAL A 678 6.85 29.52 30.07
N THR A 679 7.03 29.11 31.33
CA THR A 679 7.99 28.07 31.70
C THR A 679 7.25 26.82 32.15
N PHE A 680 7.53 25.70 31.50
CA PHE A 680 6.96 24.39 31.79
C PHE A 680 7.98 23.55 32.55
N THR A 681 7.55 22.91 33.62
CA THR A 681 8.34 21.93 34.37
C THR A 681 7.59 20.60 34.35
N GLY A 682 8.23 19.58 33.79
CA GLY A 682 7.67 18.23 33.71
C GLY A 682 7.39 17.62 35.08
N PRO A 683 6.52 16.60 35.14
CA PRO A 683 6.22 15.88 36.37
C PRO A 683 7.47 15.18 36.93
N THR A 684 7.52 14.99 38.26
CA THR A 684 8.56 14.16 38.88
C THR A 684 8.24 12.68 38.68
N MET A 685 9.21 11.93 38.18
CA MET A 685 9.12 10.46 38.08
C MET A 685 9.15 9.80 39.47
N ASP A 686 8.29 8.80 39.69
CA ASP A 686 8.30 7.92 40.89
C ASP A 686 8.90 6.54 40.54
N GLU A 687 9.29 5.74 41.55
CA GLU A 687 9.85 4.39 41.36
C GLU A 687 8.88 3.42 40.64
N GLU A 688 7.58 3.72 40.61
CA GLU A 688 6.56 2.95 39.88
C GLU A 688 6.49 3.32 38.37
N MET A 689 7.10 4.44 37.96
CA MET A 689 7.14 4.93 36.57
C MET A 689 8.51 4.57 35.95
N ALA A 690 8.60 3.39 35.34
CA ALA A 690 9.87 2.67 35.20
C ALA A 690 10.72 3.05 33.98
N VAL A 691 10.11 3.57 32.90
CA VAL A 691 10.79 3.73 31.60
C VAL A 691 10.68 5.15 31.02
N GLY A 692 9.70 5.93 31.47
CA GLY A 692 9.54 7.36 31.16
C GLY A 692 8.14 7.70 30.64
N LEU A 693 7.65 8.89 31.00
CA LEU A 693 6.22 9.24 30.99
C LEU A 693 5.90 10.29 29.90
N GLN A 694 5.00 9.95 28.98
CA GLN A 694 4.39 10.93 28.07
C GLN A 694 3.27 11.68 28.79
N TYR A 695 3.43 12.98 28.96
CA TYR A 695 2.49 13.84 29.68
C TYR A 695 2.06 15.04 28.85
N GLY A 696 0.99 15.70 29.27
CA GLY A 696 0.52 16.93 28.63
C GLY A 696 -0.51 17.68 29.46
N GLY A 697 -1.05 18.74 28.86
CA GLY A 697 -2.14 19.54 29.40
C GLY A 697 -2.44 20.73 28.51
N TYR A 698 -3.19 21.69 29.04
CA TYR A 698 -3.62 22.88 28.31
C TYR A 698 -3.25 24.16 29.05
N LEU A 699 -2.64 25.09 28.33
CA LEU A 699 -2.58 26.48 28.77
C LEU A 699 -3.82 27.20 28.26
N GLU A 700 -4.73 27.53 29.18
CA GLU A 700 -6.02 28.16 28.90
C GLU A 700 -5.93 29.68 29.09
N PHE A 701 -6.54 30.43 28.18
CA PHE A 701 -6.66 31.87 28.18
C PHE A 701 -8.11 32.21 28.43
N GLU A 702 -8.47 32.35 29.71
CA GLU A 702 -9.84 32.64 30.14
C GLU A 702 -10.11 34.15 30.12
N PRO A 703 -11.10 34.65 29.36
CA PRO A 703 -11.35 36.07 29.26
C PRO A 703 -11.90 36.67 30.57
N THR A 704 -11.24 37.71 31.09
CA THR A 704 -11.62 38.37 32.34
C THR A 704 -12.51 39.60 32.08
N GLY A 705 -13.70 39.41 31.50
CA GLY A 705 -14.66 40.48 31.21
C GLY A 705 -15.67 40.15 30.11
N GLU A 706 -16.65 41.02 29.88
CA GLU A 706 -17.72 40.81 28.86
C GLU A 706 -17.23 40.95 27.40
N THR A 707 -15.96 41.27 27.17
CA THR A 707 -15.41 41.65 25.85
C THR A 707 -14.37 40.67 25.30
N GLY A 708 -14.19 39.50 25.91
CA GLY A 708 -13.06 38.61 25.62
C GLY A 708 -13.35 37.32 24.84
N GLY A 709 -14.59 37.11 24.39
CA GLY A 709 -14.98 35.89 23.66
C GLY A 709 -14.96 34.65 24.55
N ASP A 710 -14.68 33.51 23.93
CA ASP A 710 -14.57 32.19 24.57
C ASP A 710 -13.14 31.88 25.05
N ILE A 711 -12.99 30.74 25.73
CA ILE A 711 -11.69 30.30 26.27
C ILE A 711 -10.83 29.85 25.10
N LEU A 712 -9.62 30.42 24.98
CA LEU A 712 -8.64 29.91 24.02
C LEU A 712 -7.69 28.93 24.70
N ARG A 713 -7.24 27.91 23.98
CA ARG A 713 -6.36 26.86 24.52
C ARG A 713 -5.11 26.65 23.69
N ILE A 714 -4.03 26.25 24.35
CA ILE A 714 -2.84 25.70 23.70
C ILE A 714 -2.55 24.34 24.35
N PRO A 715 -2.69 23.21 23.63
CA PRO A 715 -2.18 21.94 24.11
C PRO A 715 -0.65 21.97 24.19
N TYR A 716 -0.12 21.38 25.25
CA TYR A 716 1.30 21.08 25.37
C TYR A 716 1.52 19.60 25.70
N ALA A 717 2.60 19.03 25.20
CA ALA A 717 3.01 17.67 25.50
C ALA A 717 4.53 17.55 25.61
N GLY A 718 5.00 16.59 26.40
CA GLY A 718 6.42 16.31 26.59
C GLY A 718 6.66 14.92 27.15
N TYR A 719 7.95 14.59 27.28
CA TYR A 719 8.43 13.35 27.87
C TYR A 719 9.18 13.64 29.18
N ALA A 720 8.85 12.92 30.25
CA ALA A 720 9.54 12.99 31.53
C ALA A 720 10.34 11.70 31.77
N GLY A 721 11.62 11.83 32.07
CA GLY A 721 12.59 10.73 32.04
C GLY A 721 13.52 10.85 30.83
N ASP A 722 14.51 9.97 30.78
CA ASP A 722 15.46 9.86 29.67
C ASP A 722 14.78 9.13 28.51
N TYR A 723 14.52 9.82 27.40
CA TYR A 723 13.84 9.22 26.26
C TYR A 723 14.72 8.16 25.57
N GLN A 724 16.05 8.26 25.73
CA GLN A 724 16.97 7.27 25.21
C GLN A 724 17.03 6.00 26.08
N ASP A 725 16.57 6.01 27.33
CA ASP A 725 16.50 4.78 28.16
C ASP A 725 15.43 3.78 27.67
N ARG A 726 14.59 4.16 26.69
CA ARG A 726 13.64 3.24 26.07
C ARG A 726 14.35 2.10 25.36
N GLU A 727 13.88 0.88 25.61
CA GLU A 727 14.44 -0.33 25.03
C GLU A 727 14.01 -0.48 23.57
N VAL A 728 14.97 -0.33 22.65
CA VAL A 728 14.72 -0.47 21.21
C VAL A 728 14.68 -1.94 20.82
N LEU A 729 15.61 -2.78 21.30
CA LEU A 729 15.63 -4.21 21.02
C LEU A 729 14.99 -5.00 22.14
N LEU A 730 13.86 -5.66 21.86
CA LEU A 730 13.16 -6.49 22.84
C LEU A 730 13.49 -7.98 22.65
N PRO A 731 13.53 -8.76 23.75
CA PRO A 731 13.52 -10.21 23.64
C PRO A 731 12.17 -10.69 23.13
N GLY A 732 12.18 -11.63 22.19
CA GLY A 732 10.96 -12.16 21.58
C GLY A 732 10.15 -13.02 22.55
N PRO A 733 8.84 -13.23 22.31
CA PRO A 733 8.00 -14.06 23.17
C PRO A 733 8.21 -15.58 22.98
N TYR A 734 9.16 -15.99 22.14
CA TYR A 734 9.37 -17.37 21.72
C TYR A 734 10.15 -18.20 22.76
N GLU A 735 9.77 -19.46 22.96
CA GLU A 735 10.44 -20.34 23.93
C GLU A 735 11.79 -20.89 23.42
N ASP A 736 11.97 -20.96 22.10
CA ASP A 736 13.06 -21.69 21.45
C ASP A 736 14.23 -20.81 20.96
N PHE A 737 14.01 -19.50 20.81
CA PHE A 737 15.03 -18.50 20.43
C PHE A 737 14.66 -17.12 20.99
N ASP A 738 15.62 -16.19 20.97
CA ASP A 738 15.45 -14.81 21.44
C ASP A 738 15.87 -13.81 20.35
N PHE A 739 15.32 -12.60 20.35
CA PHE A 739 15.68 -11.55 19.38
C PHE A 739 16.79 -10.62 19.91
N PRO A 740 17.58 -9.99 19.02
CA PRO A 740 17.74 -10.31 17.60
C PRO A 740 18.35 -11.70 17.37
N VAL A 741 18.08 -12.30 16.21
CA VAL A 741 18.63 -13.61 15.82
C VAL A 741 19.00 -13.67 14.34
N LEU A 742 20.00 -14.49 14.02
CA LEU A 742 20.36 -14.84 12.64
C LEU A 742 19.29 -15.77 12.06
N ALA A 743 18.75 -15.38 10.92
CA ALA A 743 17.76 -16.09 10.13
C ALA A 743 18.25 -16.23 8.69
N VAL A 744 17.44 -16.93 7.90
CA VAL A 744 17.61 -17.07 6.46
C VAL A 744 16.34 -16.62 5.78
N ASP A 745 16.49 -15.72 4.81
CA ASP A 745 15.45 -15.53 3.81
C ASP A 745 15.36 -16.84 3.02
N THR A 746 14.17 -17.35 2.69
CA THR A 746 14.08 -18.68 2.03
C THR A 746 13.46 -18.63 0.65
N ASP A 747 12.88 -17.49 0.28
CA ASP A 747 12.16 -17.35 -0.98
C ASP A 747 12.09 -15.89 -1.48
N GLY A 748 12.70 -14.93 -0.77
CA GLY A 748 12.65 -13.52 -1.12
C GLY A 748 11.25 -12.90 -0.97
N THR A 749 10.30 -13.61 -0.35
CA THR A 749 8.91 -13.14 -0.16
C THR A 749 8.63 -12.68 1.27
N GLY A 750 9.68 -12.51 2.09
CA GLY A 750 9.55 -12.14 3.51
C GLY A 750 9.32 -13.33 4.44
N ASN A 751 9.52 -14.57 3.97
CA ASN A 751 9.49 -15.76 4.82
C ASN A 751 10.88 -16.08 5.36
N TYR A 752 11.05 -15.84 6.67
CA TYR A 752 12.32 -16.07 7.37
C TYR A 752 12.28 -17.32 8.23
N ASN A 753 13.32 -18.15 8.12
CA ASN A 753 13.54 -19.28 9.02
C ASN A 753 14.70 -19.00 9.99
N VAL A 754 14.49 -19.29 11.27
CA VAL A 754 15.51 -19.06 12.30
C VAL A 754 16.50 -20.22 12.35
N PHE A 755 17.80 -19.90 12.33
CA PHE A 755 18.84 -20.91 12.46
C PHE A 755 19.16 -21.24 13.94
N PRO A 756 19.42 -22.51 14.30
CA PRO A 756 19.23 -23.73 13.51
C PRO A 756 17.85 -24.36 13.72
N GLU A 757 17.27 -24.96 12.68
CA GLU A 757 16.24 -25.98 12.86
C GLU A 757 16.81 -27.10 13.77
N THR A 758 16.40 -27.14 15.03
CA THR A 758 16.51 -28.30 15.92
C THR A 758 17.91 -28.72 16.46
N GLY A 759 18.68 -27.82 17.07
CA GLY A 759 19.68 -28.22 18.08
C GLY A 759 20.78 -29.21 17.63
N THR A 760 21.17 -29.17 16.35
CA THR A 760 22.22 -30.02 15.77
C THR A 760 23.64 -29.55 16.10
N GLY A 761 23.82 -28.26 16.43
CA GLY A 761 25.12 -27.69 16.83
C GLY A 761 26.11 -27.50 15.68
N ASP A 762 25.64 -27.52 14.43
CA ASP A 762 26.41 -27.19 13.24
C ASP A 762 26.29 -25.68 12.93
N GLU A 763 27.35 -25.10 12.40
CA GLU A 763 27.45 -23.67 12.05
C GLU A 763 26.61 -23.35 10.80
N PRO A 764 25.87 -22.22 10.73
CA PRO A 764 25.08 -21.85 9.55
C PRO A 764 25.97 -21.68 8.32
N VAL A 765 25.50 -22.16 7.17
CA VAL A 765 26.17 -22.02 5.87
C VAL A 765 25.17 -21.44 4.89
N PHE A 766 25.57 -20.38 4.19
CA PHE A 766 24.77 -19.66 3.20
C PHE A 766 25.46 -19.75 1.84
N SER A 767 24.70 -20.09 0.81
CA SER A 767 25.16 -20.18 -0.57
C SER A 767 25.01 -18.88 -1.36
N LEU A 768 24.18 -17.94 -0.89
CA LEU A 768 23.82 -16.68 -1.59
C LEU A 768 23.13 -16.93 -2.95
N VAL A 769 22.56 -18.13 -3.14
CA VAL A 769 21.84 -18.54 -4.34
C VAL A 769 20.41 -18.88 -3.95
N ASP A 770 19.44 -18.60 -4.83
CA ASP A 770 18.01 -18.87 -4.62
C ASP A 770 17.47 -18.32 -3.29
N HIS A 771 17.90 -17.11 -2.93
CA HIS A 771 17.54 -16.40 -1.69
C HIS A 771 18.06 -17.04 -0.39
N ASP A 772 19.05 -17.95 -0.44
CA ASP A 772 19.75 -18.47 0.76
C ASP A 772 20.72 -17.43 1.35
N ASP A 773 20.16 -16.30 1.77
CA ASP A 773 20.85 -15.10 2.21
C ASP A 773 20.80 -14.96 3.75
N PRO A 774 21.90 -14.52 4.39
CA PRO A 774 21.91 -14.23 5.82
C PRO A 774 21.04 -13.00 6.13
N ALA A 775 20.08 -13.18 7.05
CA ALA A 775 19.23 -12.11 7.55
C ALA A 775 19.33 -11.99 9.08
N ILE A 776 19.17 -10.78 9.60
CA ILE A 776 18.93 -10.57 11.04
C ILE A 776 17.47 -10.18 11.21
N ILE A 777 16.76 -10.89 12.07
CA ILE A 777 15.41 -10.52 12.49
C ILE A 777 15.42 -10.00 13.94
N ALA A 778 14.70 -8.92 14.20
CA ALA A 778 14.70 -8.24 15.50
C ALA A 778 13.34 -7.62 15.84
N GLU A 779 12.87 -7.78 17.08
CA GLU A 779 11.70 -7.06 17.59
C GLU A 779 12.11 -5.66 18.06
N PHE A 780 11.51 -4.63 17.47
CA PHE A 780 11.76 -3.25 17.84
C PHE A 780 10.68 -2.76 18.82
N GLY A 781 11.02 -2.65 20.10
CA GLY A 781 10.13 -2.12 21.14
C GLY A 781 9.87 -0.62 21.02
N HIS A 782 10.73 0.10 20.31
CA HIS A 782 10.66 1.54 20.12
C HIS A 782 11.28 1.96 18.78
N GLN A 783 10.92 3.14 18.26
CA GLN A 783 11.49 3.65 17.01
C GLN A 783 13.01 3.85 17.09
N ALA A 784 13.69 3.69 15.96
CA ALA A 784 15.12 3.93 15.84
C ALA A 784 15.43 4.90 14.69
N ARG A 785 16.46 5.71 14.87
CA ARG A 785 16.89 6.64 13.83
C ARG A 785 17.61 5.93 12.70
N THR A 786 18.46 4.97 13.00
CA THR A 786 19.25 4.25 11.98
C THR A 786 19.56 2.83 12.45
N VAL A 787 19.56 1.88 11.52
CA VAL A 787 20.16 0.55 11.64
C VAL A 787 21.32 0.46 10.65
N GLU A 788 22.48 0.02 11.11
CA GLU A 788 23.63 -0.34 10.29
C GLU A 788 23.98 -1.81 10.52
N LEU A 789 24.13 -2.61 9.46
CA LEU A 789 24.77 -3.91 9.54
C LEU A 789 26.22 -3.80 9.05
N THR A 790 27.15 -4.13 9.94
CA THR A 790 28.58 -4.21 9.61
C THR A 790 28.99 -5.67 9.49
N ALA A 791 29.55 -6.04 8.34
CA ALA A 791 30.10 -7.38 8.13
C ALA A 791 31.57 -7.44 8.56
N TYR A 792 31.92 -8.53 9.25
CA TYR A 792 33.30 -8.85 9.62
C TYR A 792 33.66 -10.24 9.10
N GLN A 793 34.85 -10.39 8.52
CA GLN A 793 35.40 -11.70 8.25
C GLN A 793 35.82 -12.33 9.59
N ALA A 794 35.16 -13.40 10.00
CA ALA A 794 35.41 -14.03 11.29
C ALA A 794 36.73 -14.82 11.29
N ASN A 795 37.41 -14.81 12.43
CA ASN A 795 38.57 -15.66 12.65
C ASN A 795 38.17 -17.15 12.66
N ALA A 796 39.14 -18.04 12.46
CA ALA A 796 38.90 -19.50 12.47
C ALA A 796 38.29 -20.04 13.79
N ASP A 797 38.36 -19.29 14.89
CA ASP A 797 37.72 -19.62 16.17
C ASP A 797 36.32 -19.02 16.35
N GLY A 798 35.79 -18.32 15.32
CA GLY A 798 34.49 -17.66 15.31
C GLY A 798 34.47 -16.27 15.94
N SER A 799 35.61 -15.75 16.42
CA SER A 799 35.68 -14.38 16.91
C SER A 799 35.72 -13.36 15.77
N GLN A 800 35.21 -12.14 16.02
CA GLN A 800 35.27 -11.01 15.10
C GLN A 800 36.71 -10.76 14.58
N GLY A 801 36.89 -10.77 13.26
CA GLY A 801 38.17 -10.58 12.59
C GLY A 801 38.27 -9.23 11.89
N GLU A 802 38.64 -9.22 10.60
CA GLU A 802 38.79 -7.98 9.82
C GLU A 802 37.42 -7.44 9.40
N GLU A 803 37.24 -6.13 9.53
CA GLU A 803 36.03 -5.43 9.08
C GLU A 803 35.98 -5.43 7.55
N VAL A 804 34.86 -5.91 6.99
CA VAL A 804 34.55 -5.79 5.56
C VAL A 804 34.02 -4.38 5.30
N GLY A 805 33.01 -3.97 6.07
CA GLY A 805 32.40 -2.65 6.05
C GLY A 805 30.91 -2.70 6.40
N VAL A 806 30.25 -1.54 6.33
CA VAL A 806 28.78 -1.43 6.44
C VAL A 806 28.17 -1.98 5.15
N VAL A 807 27.38 -3.05 5.28
CA VAL A 807 26.76 -3.79 4.18
C VAL A 807 25.25 -3.53 4.06
N TYR A 808 24.65 -2.92 5.08
CA TYR A 808 23.26 -2.51 5.08
C TYR A 808 23.09 -1.27 5.94
N THR A 809 22.28 -0.31 5.49
CA THR A 809 21.91 0.88 6.25
C THR A 809 20.46 1.22 5.99
N GLU A 810 19.77 1.60 7.05
CA GLU A 810 18.36 1.94 7.06
C GLU A 810 18.12 3.06 8.07
N ASP A 811 17.31 4.07 7.73
CA ASP A 811 17.06 5.27 8.55
C ASP A 811 15.57 5.49 8.76
N TYR A 812 15.16 5.95 9.95
CA TYR A 812 13.77 6.23 10.33
C TYR A 812 12.92 4.96 10.46
N LEU A 813 13.44 4.03 11.25
CA LEU A 813 12.76 2.78 11.56
C LEU A 813 11.58 3.03 12.51
N ARG A 814 10.52 2.28 12.26
CA ARG A 814 9.38 2.18 13.17
C ARG A 814 9.71 1.32 14.40
N ARG A 815 8.72 1.16 15.29
CA ARG A 815 8.65 0.03 16.22
C ARG A 815 7.86 -1.13 15.59
N SER A 816 8.04 -2.34 16.08
CA SER A 816 7.16 -3.48 15.79
C SER A 816 5.71 -3.16 16.20
N GLU A 817 4.72 -3.77 15.55
CA GLU A 817 3.29 -3.44 15.75
C GLU A 817 2.74 -4.07 17.01
N ALA A 818 3.04 -5.36 17.18
CA ALA A 818 2.67 -6.16 18.32
C ALA A 818 3.87 -6.94 18.88
N PRO A 819 3.78 -7.42 20.14
CA PRO A 819 4.79 -8.29 20.71
C PRO A 819 4.98 -9.57 19.88
N GLY A 820 6.23 -9.88 19.52
CA GLY A 820 6.60 -10.99 18.66
C GLY A 820 6.67 -10.68 17.16
N ASP A 821 6.22 -9.51 16.71
CA ASP A 821 6.49 -9.03 15.36
C ASP A 821 7.94 -8.57 15.25
N PHE A 822 8.56 -8.76 14.09
CA PHE A 822 9.98 -8.49 13.87
C PHE A 822 10.21 -7.71 12.58
N LEU A 823 11.27 -6.92 12.56
CA LEU A 823 11.90 -6.34 11.38
C LEU A 823 13.02 -7.25 10.88
N ALA A 824 13.10 -7.44 9.56
CA ALA A 824 14.14 -8.24 8.91
C ALA A 824 15.16 -7.40 8.14
N PHE A 825 16.45 -7.72 8.31
CA PHE A 825 17.57 -7.04 7.67
C PHE A 825 18.45 -8.07 6.97
N THR A 826 18.24 -8.25 5.66
CA THR A 826 18.94 -9.23 4.81
C THR A 826 20.19 -8.64 4.19
N TRP A 827 21.27 -9.42 4.14
CA TRP A 827 22.48 -9.10 3.40
C TRP A 827 22.70 -10.10 2.26
N ASP A 828 22.70 -9.62 1.02
CA ASP A 828 22.90 -10.42 -0.21
C ASP A 828 24.36 -10.88 -0.44
N GLY A 829 25.22 -10.73 0.56
CA GLY A 829 26.65 -11.06 0.47
C GLY A 829 27.47 -10.11 -0.42
N THR A 830 26.94 -8.95 -0.83
CA THR A 830 27.67 -7.96 -1.61
C THR A 830 28.21 -6.81 -0.77
N PHE A 831 29.31 -6.20 -1.22
CA PHE A 831 29.85 -4.96 -0.66
C PHE A 831 30.47 -4.13 -1.79
N GLN A 832 30.04 -2.86 -1.92
CA GLN A 832 30.47 -1.96 -3.00
C GLN A 832 30.29 -2.55 -4.42
N GLY A 833 29.19 -3.29 -4.62
CA GLY A 833 28.83 -3.89 -5.91
C GLY A 833 29.61 -5.17 -6.26
N ALA A 834 30.29 -5.79 -5.31
CA ALA A 834 30.98 -7.08 -5.50
C ALA A 834 30.62 -8.07 -4.39
N THR A 835 30.39 -9.33 -4.75
CA THR A 835 30.21 -10.45 -3.80
C THR A 835 31.47 -10.65 -2.96
N VAL A 836 31.30 -10.89 -1.66
CA VAL A 836 32.42 -11.19 -0.76
C VAL A 836 33.03 -12.56 -1.04
N GLU A 837 34.28 -12.79 -0.62
CA GLU A 837 34.95 -14.08 -0.82
C GLU A 837 34.34 -15.18 0.07
N ASP A 838 34.44 -16.45 -0.34
CA ASP A 838 34.12 -17.57 0.55
C ASP A 838 34.85 -17.48 1.88
N GLY A 839 34.13 -17.74 2.95
CA GLY A 839 34.72 -17.72 4.28
C GLY A 839 33.71 -17.59 5.39
N LYS A 840 34.26 -17.44 6.59
CA LYS A 840 33.47 -17.27 7.80
C LYS A 840 33.21 -15.79 8.03
N TYR A 841 31.97 -15.43 8.31
CA TYR A 841 31.50 -14.07 8.50
C TYR A 841 30.72 -13.93 9.81
N LEU A 842 30.57 -12.68 10.24
CA LEU A 842 29.76 -12.29 11.37
C LEU A 842 29.15 -10.91 11.06
N LEU A 843 27.89 -10.72 11.44
CA LEU A 843 27.19 -9.45 11.30
C LEU A 843 27.03 -8.77 12.66
N GLU A 844 27.40 -7.49 12.72
CA GLU A 844 27.12 -6.60 13.84
C GLU A 844 26.02 -5.62 13.42
N MET A 845 24.91 -5.64 14.15
CA MET A 845 23.85 -4.65 14.02
C MET A 845 24.12 -3.52 15.00
N THR A 846 24.24 -2.29 14.51
CA THR A 846 24.33 -1.08 15.32
C THR A 846 23.10 -0.21 15.08
N ILE A 847 22.41 0.14 16.15
CA ILE A 847 21.16 0.88 16.13
C ILE A 847 21.38 2.22 16.77
N THR A 848 21.14 3.29 16.02
CA THR A 848 21.07 4.65 16.55
C THR A 848 19.66 4.92 17.02
N LYS A 849 19.50 5.31 18.29
CA LYS A 849 18.19 5.58 18.91
C LYS A 849 17.52 6.83 18.34
N ALA A 850 16.22 7.02 18.60
CA ALA A 850 15.37 8.00 17.92
C ALA A 850 15.86 9.48 17.93
N GLN A 851 16.42 9.99 19.05
CA GLN A 851 16.95 11.37 19.11
C GLN A 851 18.39 11.49 18.58
N ALA A 852 18.97 10.36 18.15
CA ALA A 852 20.29 10.17 17.56
C ALA A 852 21.49 10.55 18.44
N PHE A 853 21.50 11.74 19.03
CA PHE A 853 22.63 12.30 19.76
C PHE A 853 22.21 12.80 21.13
N ASN A 854 23.06 12.57 22.12
CA ASN A 854 22.90 13.16 23.44
C ASN A 854 23.27 14.65 23.46
N ASP A 855 23.10 15.30 24.61
CA ASP A 855 23.43 16.72 24.83
C ASP A 855 24.91 17.07 24.55
N GLU A 856 25.81 16.09 24.52
CA GLU A 856 27.23 16.27 24.20
C GLU A 856 27.53 16.11 22.69
N GLY A 857 26.52 15.77 21.89
CA GLY A 857 26.61 15.50 20.45
C GLY A 857 27.19 14.14 20.12
N GLU A 858 27.22 13.20 21.08
CA GLU A 858 27.66 11.82 20.87
C GLU A 858 26.46 10.95 20.49
N ALA A 859 26.65 10.05 19.51
CA ALA A 859 25.57 9.18 19.05
C ALA A 859 25.17 8.16 20.13
N GLU A 860 23.88 8.00 20.35
CA GLU A 860 23.32 7.04 21.31
C GLU A 860 22.97 5.73 20.59
N THR A 861 23.81 4.71 20.78
CA THR A 861 23.71 3.45 20.04
C THR A 861 23.52 2.22 20.92
N VAL A 862 22.79 1.23 20.40
CA VAL A 862 22.74 -0.15 20.92
C VAL A 862 23.31 -1.06 19.83
N SER A 863 24.20 -1.97 20.19
CA SER A 863 24.77 -2.92 19.23
C SER A 863 24.49 -4.36 19.65
N TRP A 864 24.23 -5.20 18.66
CA TRP A 864 24.11 -6.65 18.78
C TRP A 864 25.05 -7.31 17.78
N THR A 865 25.68 -8.40 18.19
CA THR A 865 26.66 -9.13 17.38
C THR A 865 26.16 -10.56 17.23
N GLY A 866 25.89 -10.97 16.00
CA GLY A 866 25.37 -12.30 15.71
C GLY A 866 26.37 -13.42 15.91
N GLU A 867 25.88 -14.66 15.90
CA GLU A 867 26.74 -15.85 15.81
C GLU A 867 27.40 -15.91 14.42
N PRO A 868 28.62 -16.46 14.32
CA PRO A 868 29.31 -16.51 13.04
C PRO A 868 28.69 -17.57 12.13
N PHE A 869 28.72 -17.32 10.82
CA PHE A 869 28.24 -18.20 9.77
C PHE A 869 29.28 -18.32 8.65
N THR A 870 29.10 -19.28 7.75
CA THR A 870 29.97 -19.46 6.59
C THR A 870 29.24 -19.09 5.31
N ILE A 871 29.89 -18.30 4.45
CA ILE A 871 29.52 -18.15 3.04
C ILE A 871 30.40 -19.13 2.26
N GLU A 872 29.80 -20.08 1.58
CA GLU A 872 30.51 -20.99 0.67
C GLU A 872 29.84 -20.90 -0.71
N ASP A 873 30.56 -20.34 -1.70
CA ASP A 873 30.16 -20.38 -3.09
C ASP A 873 29.99 -21.84 -3.51
N ALA A 874 28.79 -22.20 -3.93
CA ALA A 874 28.50 -23.48 -4.53
C ALA A 874 29.08 -23.56 -5.96
N GLN A 875 30.31 -23.08 -6.19
CA GLN A 875 31.04 -23.37 -7.43
C GLN A 875 31.66 -24.78 -7.38
N GLU A 876 30.80 -25.80 -7.43
CA GLU A 876 31.15 -27.02 -8.19
C GLU A 876 30.50 -26.93 -9.57
N ALA A 877 31.24 -27.36 -10.61
CA ALA A 877 30.75 -27.43 -11.99
C ALA A 877 29.33 -28.02 -12.04
N PRO A 878 28.40 -27.44 -12.81
CA PRO A 878 26.97 -27.65 -12.62
C PRO A 878 26.63 -29.13 -12.64
N THR A 879 26.22 -29.65 -11.47
CA THR A 879 25.51 -30.94 -11.42
C THR A 879 24.09 -30.80 -11.97
N SER A 880 23.62 -29.56 -12.12
CA SER A 880 22.33 -29.12 -12.66
C SER A 880 22.47 -27.76 -13.36
N PRO A 881 21.64 -27.43 -14.36
CA PRO A 881 21.68 -26.14 -15.06
C PRO A 881 21.16 -24.99 -14.20
N ILE A 882 21.69 -23.78 -14.44
CA ILE A 882 21.04 -22.53 -14.04
C ILE A 882 19.80 -22.37 -14.92
N VAL A 883 18.64 -22.09 -14.34
CA VAL A 883 17.42 -21.82 -15.12
C VAL A 883 17.07 -20.35 -14.99
N SER A 884 17.02 -19.65 -16.11
CA SER A 884 16.62 -18.25 -16.18
C SER A 884 15.37 -18.11 -17.04
N ARG A 885 14.62 -17.03 -16.86
CA ARG A 885 13.42 -16.73 -17.65
C ARG A 885 13.50 -15.33 -18.22
N ILE A 886 13.22 -15.20 -19.50
CA ILE A 886 12.95 -13.92 -20.14
C ILE A 886 11.49 -13.87 -20.56
N ASP A 887 10.71 -13.05 -19.85
CA ASP A 887 9.30 -12.82 -20.14
C ASP A 887 8.89 -11.36 -19.93
N GLY A 888 7.93 -10.94 -20.76
CA GLY A 888 7.21 -9.70 -20.61
C GLY A 888 5.72 -9.96 -20.47
N THR A 889 4.99 -8.93 -20.04
CA THR A 889 3.53 -8.90 -19.90
C THR A 889 2.77 -9.35 -21.16
N ASP A 890 3.40 -9.23 -22.34
CA ASP A 890 2.93 -9.80 -23.58
C ASP A 890 4.10 -10.23 -24.49
N ARG A 891 3.77 -10.74 -25.67
CA ARG A 891 4.75 -11.19 -26.67
C ARG A 891 5.64 -10.09 -27.22
N TYR A 892 5.18 -8.83 -27.19
CA TYR A 892 5.93 -7.69 -27.70
C TYR A 892 6.93 -7.21 -26.65
N SER A 893 6.54 -7.17 -25.37
CA SER A 893 7.47 -6.88 -24.27
C SER A 893 8.46 -8.02 -24.04
N THR A 894 8.06 -9.29 -24.21
CA THR A 894 8.99 -10.42 -24.21
C THR A 894 10.04 -10.28 -25.32
N ALA A 895 9.62 -9.96 -26.54
CA ALA A 895 10.54 -9.69 -27.65
C ALA A 895 11.51 -8.52 -27.37
N ALA A 896 11.00 -7.45 -26.76
CA ALA A 896 11.81 -6.30 -26.37
C ALA A 896 12.83 -6.65 -25.28
N LYS A 897 12.45 -7.42 -24.25
CA LYS A 897 13.36 -7.87 -23.18
C LYS A 897 14.43 -8.84 -23.69
N ILE A 898 14.07 -9.78 -24.57
CA ILE A 898 15.06 -10.66 -25.25
C ILE A 898 16.09 -9.81 -26.00
N SER A 899 15.64 -8.74 -26.67
CA SER A 899 16.52 -7.81 -27.35
C SER A 899 17.38 -6.98 -26.38
N GLY A 900 16.77 -6.42 -25.34
CA GLY A 900 17.40 -5.63 -24.29
C GLY A 900 18.54 -6.36 -23.57
N ALA A 901 18.32 -7.62 -23.24
CA ALA A 901 19.30 -8.44 -22.53
C ALA A 901 20.49 -8.90 -23.40
N ASN A 902 20.36 -8.88 -24.73
CA ASN A 902 21.31 -9.59 -25.62
C ASN A 902 21.91 -8.73 -26.74
N TYR A 903 21.44 -7.50 -26.96
CA TYR A 903 21.95 -6.62 -28.02
C TYR A 903 22.26 -5.23 -27.49
N ASP A 904 23.46 -4.75 -27.77
CA ASP A 904 23.92 -3.39 -27.43
C ASP A 904 23.16 -2.32 -28.23
N PRO A 905 23.03 -1.08 -27.71
CA PRO A 905 22.57 0.08 -28.48
C PRO A 905 23.40 0.34 -29.76
N GLY A 906 22.76 0.89 -30.80
CA GLY A 906 23.40 1.28 -32.06
C GLY A 906 23.60 0.13 -33.05
N VAL A 907 22.65 -0.80 -33.14
CA VAL A 907 22.73 -1.95 -34.07
C VAL A 907 22.59 -1.52 -35.53
N ASP A 908 23.26 -2.22 -36.46
CA ASP A 908 23.17 -1.85 -37.89
C ASP A 908 21.80 -2.18 -38.49
N THR A 909 21.12 -3.23 -38.00
CA THR A 909 19.83 -3.69 -38.53
C THR A 909 18.94 -4.29 -37.45
N VAL A 910 17.65 -3.98 -37.49
CA VAL A 910 16.58 -4.64 -36.72
C VAL A 910 15.58 -5.27 -37.67
N TYR A 911 15.16 -6.51 -37.36
CA TYR A 911 14.12 -7.20 -38.11
C TYR A 911 12.78 -7.14 -37.40
N ILE A 912 11.73 -6.80 -38.15
CA ILE A 912 10.38 -6.65 -37.64
C ILE A 912 9.48 -7.72 -38.27
N ALA A 913 8.77 -8.45 -37.42
CA ALA A 913 7.76 -9.41 -37.84
C ALA A 913 6.44 -9.19 -37.10
N THR A 914 5.34 -9.73 -37.63
CA THR A 914 4.04 -9.68 -36.95
C THR A 914 4.02 -10.67 -35.79
N GLY A 915 3.56 -10.21 -34.62
CA GLY A 915 3.31 -11.05 -33.45
C GLY A 915 1.96 -11.78 -33.48
N GLN A 916 1.21 -11.79 -34.60
CA GLN A 916 -0.16 -12.36 -34.67
C GLN A 916 -0.30 -13.54 -35.63
N THR A 917 0.38 -13.54 -36.77
CA THR A 917 0.42 -14.68 -37.71
C THR A 917 1.84 -14.82 -38.24
N TYR A 918 2.58 -15.84 -37.82
CA TYR A 918 4.05 -15.78 -37.81
C TYR A 918 4.82 -16.57 -38.91
N PRO A 919 4.27 -16.89 -40.11
CA PRO A 919 5.04 -17.68 -41.08
C PRO A 919 6.26 -16.92 -41.63
N ASP A 920 6.17 -15.59 -41.72
CA ASP A 920 7.26 -14.72 -42.19
C ASP A 920 8.35 -14.55 -41.10
N ALA A 921 7.95 -14.65 -39.83
CA ALA A 921 8.86 -14.55 -38.68
C ALA A 921 9.84 -15.74 -38.59
N LEU A 922 9.47 -16.93 -39.08
CA LEU A 922 10.31 -18.13 -38.99
C LEU A 922 11.51 -18.08 -39.94
N ALA A 923 11.26 -17.73 -41.20
CA ALA A 923 12.34 -17.49 -42.16
C ALA A 923 13.16 -16.25 -41.77
N GLY A 924 12.49 -15.24 -41.18
CA GLY A 924 13.12 -14.06 -40.61
C GLY A 924 14.06 -14.38 -39.45
N ALA A 925 13.66 -15.25 -38.51
CA ALA A 925 14.44 -15.63 -37.34
C ALA A 925 15.72 -16.39 -37.73
N ALA A 926 15.65 -17.30 -38.70
CA ALA A 926 16.85 -17.96 -39.23
C ALA A 926 17.84 -16.96 -39.83
N ARG A 927 17.33 -15.97 -40.60
CA ARG A 927 18.18 -14.92 -41.17
C ARG A 927 18.75 -14.00 -40.10
N ALA A 928 17.95 -13.67 -39.09
CA ALA A 928 18.33 -12.84 -37.96
C ALA A 928 19.48 -13.49 -37.16
N GLY A 929 19.34 -14.78 -36.84
CA GLY A 929 20.37 -15.54 -36.14
C GLY A 929 21.67 -15.65 -36.95
N ALA A 930 21.59 -15.88 -38.25
CA ALA A 930 22.77 -15.91 -39.14
C ALA A 930 23.50 -14.56 -39.24
N GLU A 931 22.79 -13.44 -39.05
CA GLU A 931 23.39 -12.10 -39.09
C GLU A 931 23.72 -11.53 -37.70
N GLY A 932 23.27 -12.19 -36.63
CA GLY A 932 23.39 -11.68 -35.26
C GLY A 932 22.63 -10.39 -35.03
N VAL A 933 21.39 -10.30 -35.52
CA VAL A 933 20.55 -9.09 -35.41
C VAL A 933 19.25 -9.37 -34.64
N PRO A 934 18.73 -8.40 -33.86
CA PRO A 934 17.52 -8.59 -33.08
C PRO A 934 16.27 -8.69 -33.96
N VAL A 935 15.29 -9.47 -33.48
CA VAL A 935 13.94 -9.53 -34.04
C VAL A 935 12.97 -8.92 -33.02
N LEU A 936 12.20 -7.92 -33.44
CA LEU A 936 11.11 -7.36 -32.64
C LEU A 936 9.76 -7.64 -33.31
N LEU A 937 8.70 -7.61 -32.50
CA LEU A 937 7.35 -7.94 -32.93
C LEU A 937 6.45 -6.69 -32.97
N VAL A 938 5.52 -6.66 -33.93
CA VAL A 938 4.48 -5.62 -34.05
C VAL A 938 3.09 -6.21 -34.24
N LYS A 939 2.06 -5.42 -33.97
CA LYS A 939 0.67 -5.74 -34.36
C LYS A 939 0.50 -5.51 -35.87
N GLN A 940 -0.58 -6.04 -36.46
CA GLN A 940 -0.89 -5.80 -37.86
C GLN A 940 -1.00 -4.29 -38.18
N ASP A 941 -1.55 -3.50 -37.26
CA ASP A 941 -1.98 -2.12 -37.47
C ASP A 941 -1.37 -1.09 -36.49
N ALA A 942 -0.47 -1.49 -35.58
CA ALA A 942 0.20 -0.58 -34.65
C ALA A 942 1.59 -1.08 -34.22
N VAL A 943 2.49 -0.15 -33.88
CA VAL A 943 3.74 -0.46 -33.15
C VAL A 943 3.48 -0.41 -31.62
N PRO A 944 3.62 -1.54 -30.90
CA PRO A 944 3.49 -1.59 -29.44
C PRO A 944 4.52 -0.71 -28.74
N ALA A 945 4.20 -0.19 -27.55
CA ALA A 945 5.09 0.70 -26.80
C ALA A 945 6.44 0.06 -26.50
N ALA A 946 6.47 -1.21 -26.04
CA ALA A 946 7.70 -1.95 -25.81
C ALA A 946 8.59 -2.02 -27.06
N THR A 947 8.01 -2.25 -28.23
CA THR A 947 8.74 -2.24 -29.51
C THR A 947 9.26 -0.85 -29.86
N ARG A 948 8.52 0.22 -29.54
CA ARG A 948 8.98 1.61 -29.76
C ARG A 948 10.16 1.96 -28.87
N PHE A 949 10.06 1.68 -27.58
CA PHE A 949 11.14 1.95 -26.62
C PHE A 949 12.40 1.16 -26.97
N GLU A 950 12.25 -0.10 -27.35
CA GLU A 950 13.39 -0.91 -27.71
C GLU A 950 14.02 -0.46 -29.04
N LEU A 951 13.23 0.01 -30.01
CA LEU A 951 13.79 0.62 -31.24
C LEU A 951 14.55 1.91 -30.96
N ASP A 952 14.08 2.72 -30.00
CA ASP A 952 14.76 3.94 -29.57
C ASP A 952 16.11 3.62 -28.90
N ARG A 953 16.13 2.63 -27.98
CA ARG A 953 17.36 2.13 -27.36
C ARG A 953 18.35 1.57 -28.38
N LEU A 954 17.86 0.77 -29.33
CA LEU A 954 18.69 0.10 -30.33
C LEU A 954 19.27 1.06 -31.38
N ASP A 955 18.69 2.25 -31.57
CA ASP A 955 19.05 3.24 -32.61
C ASP A 955 19.49 2.62 -33.94
N PRO A 956 18.61 1.85 -34.62
CA PRO A 956 19.04 1.00 -35.71
C PRO A 956 19.37 1.79 -36.98
N GLY A 957 20.50 1.47 -37.62
CA GLY A 957 20.82 2.03 -38.94
C GLY A 957 19.83 1.63 -40.05
N LYS A 958 19.05 0.57 -39.82
CA LYS A 958 18.10 0.00 -40.76
C LYS A 958 17.02 -0.83 -40.06
N VAL A 959 15.78 -0.71 -40.51
CA VAL A 959 14.65 -1.55 -40.06
C VAL A 959 14.09 -2.32 -41.25
N VAL A 960 14.01 -3.65 -41.13
CA VAL A 960 13.48 -4.52 -42.20
C VAL A 960 12.23 -5.23 -41.74
N LEU A 961 11.11 -4.91 -42.37
CA LEU A 961 9.82 -5.52 -42.09
C LEU A 961 9.61 -6.75 -42.96
N PHE A 962 9.35 -7.90 -42.33
CA PHE A 962 9.00 -9.14 -43.01
C PHE A 962 7.48 -9.28 -43.15
N GLY A 963 7.03 -9.48 -44.39
CA GLY A 963 5.62 -9.73 -44.71
C GLY A 963 4.96 -8.58 -45.47
N GLY A 964 3.92 -8.94 -46.23
CA GLY A 964 3.16 -7.98 -47.05
C GLY A 964 2.24 -7.07 -46.20
N PRO A 965 1.58 -6.07 -46.83
CA PRO A 965 0.67 -5.14 -46.16
C PRO A 965 -0.51 -5.78 -45.40
N VAL A 966 -0.83 -7.05 -45.70
CA VAL A 966 -1.86 -7.81 -44.99
C VAL A 966 -1.34 -8.34 -43.65
N ALA A 967 -0.05 -8.68 -43.55
CA ALA A 967 0.57 -9.18 -42.31
C ALA A 967 1.02 -8.03 -41.39
N ILE A 968 1.58 -6.97 -41.99
CA ILE A 968 1.96 -5.73 -41.31
C ILE A 968 1.55 -4.58 -42.21
N SER A 969 0.63 -3.74 -41.77
CA SER A 969 0.04 -2.63 -42.55
C SER A 969 1.07 -1.62 -43.04
N ASN A 970 0.67 -0.74 -43.97
CA ASN A 970 1.56 0.34 -44.40
C ASN A 970 1.64 1.45 -43.35
N GLU A 971 0.61 1.58 -42.52
CA GLU A 971 0.53 2.48 -41.38
C GLU A 971 1.66 2.18 -40.39
N VAL A 972 1.86 0.91 -40.02
CA VAL A 972 3.00 0.48 -39.18
C VAL A 972 4.34 0.79 -39.83
N LEU A 973 4.46 0.65 -41.16
CA LEU A 973 5.69 1.00 -41.86
C LEU A 973 5.97 2.52 -41.77
N PHE A 974 4.96 3.36 -41.91
CA PHE A 974 5.11 4.81 -41.75
C PHE A 974 5.40 5.21 -40.30
N GLU A 975 4.82 4.51 -39.33
CA GLU A 975 5.11 4.71 -37.92
C GLU A 975 6.58 4.39 -37.63
N LEU A 976 7.08 3.23 -38.09
CA LEU A 976 8.49 2.85 -37.94
C LEU A 976 9.46 3.82 -38.64
N ASP A 977 9.10 4.32 -39.83
CA ASP A 977 9.88 5.37 -40.54
C ASP A 977 9.97 6.68 -39.77
N GLY A 978 9.02 6.96 -38.86
CA GLY A 978 9.05 8.11 -37.97
C GLY A 978 9.81 7.90 -36.66
N LEU A 979 10.15 6.65 -36.31
CA LEU A 979 10.77 6.27 -35.04
C LEU A 979 12.29 6.08 -35.14
N THR A 980 12.86 6.09 -36.34
CA THR A 980 14.30 5.95 -36.56
C THR A 980 14.78 6.83 -37.70
N ASP A 981 16.02 7.31 -37.63
CA ASP A 981 16.70 7.98 -38.75
C ASP A 981 17.26 6.99 -39.81
N GLY A 982 17.14 5.68 -39.57
CA GLY A 982 17.61 4.58 -40.42
C GLY A 982 16.70 4.25 -41.61
N ASP A 983 17.20 3.42 -42.55
CA ASP A 983 16.43 2.99 -43.73
C ASP A 983 15.35 1.96 -43.34
N VAL A 984 14.07 2.32 -43.47
CA VAL A 984 12.94 1.42 -43.22
C VAL A 984 12.44 0.80 -44.52
N ARG A 985 12.58 -0.53 -44.67
CA ARG A 985 12.17 -1.26 -45.89
C ARG A 985 11.39 -2.52 -45.62
N ARG A 986 10.50 -2.86 -46.54
CA ARG A 986 9.71 -4.10 -46.52
C ARG A 986 10.32 -5.18 -47.40
N VAL A 987 10.33 -6.42 -46.92
CA VAL A 987 10.63 -7.64 -47.67
C VAL A 987 9.39 -8.53 -47.64
N ALA A 988 8.79 -8.76 -48.81
CA ALA A 988 7.55 -9.52 -48.94
C ALA A 988 7.46 -10.21 -50.30
N GLY A 989 6.84 -11.39 -50.34
CA GLY A 989 6.38 -12.04 -51.57
C GLY A 989 4.86 -11.96 -51.74
N ASP A 990 4.34 -12.61 -52.78
CA ASP A 990 2.89 -12.69 -53.05
C ASP A 990 2.13 -13.46 -51.95
N ASP A 991 2.83 -14.34 -51.22
CA ASP A 991 2.35 -15.11 -50.08
C ASP A 991 3.54 -15.47 -49.16
N ARG A 992 3.28 -16.22 -48.08
CA ARG A 992 4.31 -16.66 -47.10
C ARG A 992 5.47 -17.45 -47.71
N TYR A 993 5.23 -18.18 -48.80
CA TYR A 993 6.28 -18.94 -49.49
C TYR A 993 7.17 -18.01 -50.32
N GLY A 994 6.55 -17.03 -50.97
CA GLY A 994 7.25 -15.94 -51.64
C GLY A 994 8.04 -15.06 -50.67
N THR A 995 7.51 -14.77 -49.48
CA THR A 995 8.24 -13.98 -48.46
C THR A 995 9.46 -14.74 -47.94
N ALA A 996 9.33 -16.04 -47.62
CA ALA A 996 10.48 -16.86 -47.23
C ALA A 996 11.60 -16.87 -48.31
N ALA A 997 11.23 -17.02 -49.58
CA ALA A 997 12.16 -16.92 -50.70
C ALA A 997 12.77 -15.50 -50.87
N ALA A 998 12.01 -14.45 -50.55
CA ALA A 998 12.51 -13.08 -50.59
C ALA A 998 13.50 -12.77 -49.46
N ILE A 999 13.30 -13.39 -48.28
CA ILE A 999 14.22 -13.28 -47.14
C ILE A 999 15.56 -13.96 -47.48
N SER A 1000 15.54 -15.13 -48.12
CA SER A 1000 16.75 -15.85 -48.52
C SER A 1000 17.49 -15.25 -49.72
N ALA A 1001 16.91 -14.27 -50.41
CA ALA A 1001 17.44 -13.74 -51.68
C ALA A 1001 18.87 -13.16 -51.60
N ASN A 1002 19.32 -12.78 -50.39
CA ASN A 1002 20.67 -12.26 -50.14
C ASN A 1002 21.72 -13.34 -49.87
N ILE A 1003 21.33 -14.61 -49.80
CA ILE A 1003 22.23 -15.76 -49.65
C ILE A 1003 22.81 -16.12 -51.04
N GLU A 1004 24.13 -16.29 -51.13
CA GLU A 1004 24.80 -16.60 -52.39
C GLU A 1004 24.44 -18.01 -52.92
N PRO A 1005 24.36 -18.23 -54.24
CA PRO A 1005 24.17 -19.56 -54.81
C PRO A 1005 25.30 -20.55 -54.45
N GLY A 1006 24.96 -21.84 -54.34
CA GLY A 1006 25.87 -22.94 -54.07
C GLY A 1006 26.05 -23.24 -52.57
N ILE A 1007 24.98 -23.12 -51.77
CA ILE A 1007 25.05 -23.34 -50.33
C ILE A 1007 25.08 -24.83 -49.97
N ASP A 1008 25.62 -25.18 -48.82
CA ASP A 1008 25.75 -26.60 -48.44
C ASP A 1008 24.40 -27.23 -48.06
N THR A 1009 23.58 -26.52 -47.30
CA THR A 1009 22.29 -27.02 -46.80
C THR A 1009 21.20 -25.96 -46.94
N VAL A 1010 19.97 -26.37 -47.31
CA VAL A 1010 18.73 -25.57 -47.16
C VAL A 1010 17.77 -26.33 -46.27
N TYR A 1011 17.15 -25.64 -45.31
CA TYR A 1011 16.11 -26.20 -44.46
C TYR A 1011 14.73 -25.92 -45.05
N VAL A 1012 13.87 -26.95 -45.09
CA VAL A 1012 12.51 -26.84 -45.63
C VAL A 1012 11.50 -27.29 -44.58
N ALA A 1013 10.60 -26.39 -44.20
CA ALA A 1013 9.52 -26.65 -43.24
C ALA A 1013 8.14 -26.39 -43.87
N THR A 1014 7.09 -26.92 -43.23
CA THR A 1014 5.71 -26.61 -43.68
C THR A 1014 5.33 -25.18 -43.32
N GLY A 1015 4.67 -24.50 -44.25
CA GLY A 1015 4.11 -23.17 -44.04
C GLY A 1015 2.68 -23.20 -43.47
N GLU A 1016 2.21 -24.34 -42.95
CA GLU A 1016 0.83 -24.54 -42.48
C GLU A 1016 0.75 -24.81 -40.96
N GLU A 1017 1.70 -25.56 -40.38
CA GLU A 1017 1.81 -25.90 -38.95
C GLU A 1017 3.28 -25.74 -38.49
N PHE A 1018 3.59 -24.70 -37.70
CA PHE A 1018 4.95 -24.14 -37.67
C PHE A 1018 5.89 -24.61 -36.55
N ALA A 1019 5.48 -25.59 -35.73
CA ALA A 1019 6.28 -26.01 -34.57
C ALA A 1019 7.66 -26.56 -34.97
N ASP A 1020 7.72 -27.33 -36.07
CA ASP A 1020 8.98 -27.90 -36.59
C ASP A 1020 9.87 -26.84 -37.27
N ALA A 1021 9.28 -25.73 -37.70
CA ALA A 1021 10.00 -24.63 -38.36
C ALA A 1021 10.72 -23.72 -37.36
N LEU A 1022 10.21 -23.61 -36.13
CA LEU A 1022 10.76 -22.77 -35.08
C LEU A 1022 12.13 -23.27 -34.61
N THR A 1023 12.21 -24.55 -34.23
CA THR A 1023 13.46 -25.17 -33.77
C THR A 1023 14.47 -25.34 -34.90
N GLY A 1024 13.97 -25.57 -36.12
CA GLY A 1024 14.80 -25.55 -37.32
C GLY A 1024 15.33 -24.16 -37.71
N ALA A 1025 14.68 -23.07 -37.29
CA ALA A 1025 15.17 -21.72 -37.57
C ALA A 1025 16.45 -21.40 -36.77
N ALA A 1026 16.54 -21.83 -35.52
CA ALA A 1026 17.77 -21.73 -34.72
C ALA A 1026 18.92 -22.50 -35.40
N ARG A 1027 18.68 -23.76 -35.81
CA ARG A 1027 19.67 -24.57 -36.54
C ARG A 1027 20.10 -23.93 -37.86
N ALA A 1028 19.15 -23.43 -38.64
CA ALA A 1028 19.44 -22.75 -39.90
C ALA A 1028 20.23 -21.45 -39.68
N GLY A 1029 19.96 -20.71 -38.61
CA GLY A 1029 20.74 -19.54 -38.21
C GLY A 1029 22.20 -19.90 -37.90
N THR A 1030 22.41 -20.96 -37.10
CA THR A 1030 23.73 -21.49 -36.75
C THR A 1030 24.55 -21.93 -37.97
N ASP A 1031 23.90 -22.49 -38.99
CA ASP A 1031 24.53 -22.92 -40.25
C ASP A 1031 24.64 -21.81 -41.30
N GLU A 1032 24.27 -20.57 -40.96
CA GLU A 1032 24.17 -19.42 -41.87
C GLU A 1032 23.33 -19.74 -43.14
N SER A 1033 22.28 -20.56 -42.96
CA SER A 1033 21.47 -21.16 -44.02
C SER A 1033 20.07 -20.52 -44.16
N ALA A 1034 19.31 -20.95 -45.17
CA ALA A 1034 17.94 -20.52 -45.43
C ALA A 1034 16.92 -21.50 -44.85
N VAL A 1035 15.84 -20.96 -44.27
CA VAL A 1035 14.58 -21.69 -44.06
C VAL A 1035 13.60 -21.31 -45.15
N LEU A 1036 13.22 -22.29 -45.98
CA LEU A 1036 12.18 -22.14 -46.99
C LEU A 1036 10.91 -22.88 -46.56
N LEU A 1037 9.75 -22.34 -46.95
CA LEU A 1037 8.45 -22.91 -46.62
C LEU A 1037 7.86 -23.69 -47.80
N THR A 1038 7.13 -24.76 -47.53
CA THR A 1038 6.35 -25.52 -48.52
C THR A 1038 4.94 -25.83 -48.00
N LYS A 1039 4.04 -26.29 -48.87
CA LYS A 1039 2.76 -26.90 -48.43
C LYS A 1039 3.01 -28.38 -48.14
N ALA A 1040 2.13 -29.00 -47.35
CA ALA A 1040 2.26 -30.41 -47.01
C ALA A 1040 2.23 -31.34 -48.25
N ASP A 1041 1.41 -31.03 -49.25
CA ASP A 1041 1.13 -31.90 -50.41
C ASP A 1041 1.65 -31.37 -51.76
N HIS A 1042 2.28 -30.18 -51.80
CA HIS A 1042 2.92 -29.67 -53.01
C HIS A 1042 4.00 -28.64 -52.73
N LEU A 1043 5.00 -28.58 -53.62
CA LEU A 1043 6.07 -27.57 -53.60
C LEU A 1043 5.62 -26.29 -54.32
N PRO A 1044 5.50 -25.13 -53.64
CA PRO A 1044 5.17 -23.86 -54.27
C PRO A 1044 6.23 -23.43 -55.30
N ASN A 1045 5.80 -22.73 -56.36
CA ASN A 1045 6.73 -22.28 -57.41
C ASN A 1045 7.81 -21.31 -56.88
N ALA A 1046 7.49 -20.49 -55.88
CA ALA A 1046 8.46 -19.57 -55.27
C ALA A 1046 9.57 -20.34 -54.56
N THR A 1047 9.20 -21.32 -53.74
CA THR A 1047 10.13 -22.24 -53.05
C THR A 1047 10.98 -23.02 -54.05
N ALA A 1048 10.39 -23.57 -55.11
CA ALA A 1048 11.11 -24.30 -56.15
C ALA A 1048 12.12 -23.44 -56.90
N ALA A 1049 11.73 -22.21 -57.29
CA ALA A 1049 12.62 -21.28 -57.97
C ALA A 1049 13.79 -20.84 -57.08
N GLU A 1050 13.54 -20.68 -55.78
CA GLU A 1050 14.58 -20.30 -54.83
C GLU A 1050 15.55 -21.45 -54.53
N LEU A 1051 15.07 -22.69 -54.43
CA LEU A 1051 15.93 -23.87 -54.36
C LEU A 1051 16.82 -24.01 -55.61
N GLU A 1052 16.28 -23.72 -56.80
CA GLU A 1052 17.08 -23.71 -58.04
C GLU A 1052 18.14 -22.59 -58.03
N ARG A 1053 17.83 -21.44 -57.43
CA ARG A 1053 18.77 -20.31 -57.30
C ARG A 1053 19.87 -20.60 -56.28
N LEU A 1054 19.50 -21.16 -55.12
CA LEU A 1054 20.41 -21.47 -54.02
C LEU A 1054 21.32 -22.66 -54.35
N ASP A 1055 20.93 -23.53 -55.28
CA ASP A 1055 21.70 -24.70 -55.75
C ASP A 1055 22.31 -25.52 -54.59
N PRO A 1056 21.48 -26.01 -53.64
CA PRO A 1056 21.99 -26.60 -52.41
C PRO A 1056 22.57 -28.00 -52.60
N THR A 1057 23.61 -28.35 -51.83
CA THR A 1057 24.09 -29.75 -51.81
C THR A 1057 23.10 -30.66 -51.08
N ASN A 1058 22.54 -30.20 -49.96
CA ASN A 1058 21.61 -30.93 -49.11
C ASN A 1058 20.31 -30.12 -48.89
N VAL A 1059 19.19 -30.83 -48.82
CA VAL A 1059 17.89 -30.28 -48.44
C VAL A 1059 17.40 -31.02 -47.20
N VAL A 1060 17.34 -30.33 -46.07
CA VAL A 1060 16.88 -30.90 -44.80
C VAL A 1060 15.41 -30.58 -44.60
N ILE A 1061 14.58 -31.61 -44.61
CA ILE A 1061 13.15 -31.52 -44.32
C ILE A 1061 12.95 -31.55 -42.80
N LEU A 1062 12.31 -30.49 -42.29
CA LEU A 1062 11.92 -30.35 -40.90
C LEU A 1062 10.47 -30.81 -40.73
N GLY A 1063 10.29 -31.92 -40.00
CA GLY A 1063 8.98 -32.51 -39.73
C GLY A 1063 8.70 -33.80 -40.51
N GLY A 1064 7.74 -34.57 -39.98
CA GLY A 1064 7.38 -35.88 -40.50
C GLY A 1064 6.59 -35.85 -41.83
N PRO A 1065 6.25 -37.03 -42.39
CA PRO A 1065 5.47 -37.13 -43.64
C PRO A 1065 4.07 -36.48 -43.60
N GLN A 1066 3.55 -36.15 -42.41
CA GLN A 1066 2.31 -35.37 -42.26
C GLN A 1066 2.54 -33.87 -42.43
N ALA A 1067 3.71 -33.35 -42.03
CA ALA A 1067 4.08 -31.95 -42.22
C ALA A 1067 4.50 -31.68 -43.67
N ILE A 1068 5.32 -32.57 -44.24
CA ILE A 1068 5.77 -32.53 -45.63
C ILE A 1068 5.71 -33.95 -46.19
N SER A 1069 4.80 -34.20 -47.13
CA SER A 1069 4.58 -35.53 -47.72
C SER A 1069 5.81 -36.08 -48.44
N ASP A 1070 5.88 -37.41 -48.57
CA ASP A 1070 6.94 -38.08 -49.33
C ASP A 1070 6.95 -37.66 -50.81
N GLU A 1071 5.79 -37.28 -51.36
CA GLU A 1071 5.70 -36.74 -52.73
C GLU A 1071 6.44 -35.40 -52.86
N VAL A 1072 6.35 -34.53 -51.85
CA VAL A 1072 7.12 -33.28 -51.80
C VAL A 1072 8.60 -33.56 -51.54
N ALA A 1073 8.93 -34.53 -50.68
CA ALA A 1073 10.32 -34.94 -50.45
C ALA A 1073 11.00 -35.46 -51.73
N ASP A 1074 10.30 -36.26 -52.52
CA ASP A 1074 10.77 -36.74 -53.83
C ASP A 1074 11.01 -35.58 -54.82
N LEU A 1075 10.21 -34.51 -54.74
CA LEU A 1075 10.42 -33.29 -55.53
C LEU A 1075 11.65 -32.50 -55.05
N LEU A 1076 11.83 -32.36 -53.74
CA LEU A 1076 12.99 -31.70 -53.15
C LEU A 1076 14.30 -32.41 -53.51
N ALA A 1077 14.28 -33.73 -53.68
CA ALA A 1077 15.44 -34.55 -54.09
C ALA A 1077 15.93 -34.24 -55.51
N THR A 1078 15.21 -33.41 -56.27
CA THR A 1078 15.68 -32.91 -57.57
C THR A 1078 16.62 -31.72 -57.46
N TYR A 1079 16.70 -31.08 -56.29
CA TYR A 1079 17.52 -29.89 -56.03
C TYR A 1079 18.76 -30.17 -55.17
N GLY A 1080 18.79 -31.26 -54.40
CA GLY A 1080 19.91 -31.67 -53.55
C GLY A 1080 19.67 -33.04 -52.90
N GLU A 1081 20.62 -33.53 -52.10
CA GLU A 1081 20.43 -34.75 -51.30
C GLU A 1081 19.43 -34.46 -50.16
N VAL A 1082 18.33 -35.21 -50.10
CA VAL A 1082 17.26 -34.97 -49.12
C VAL A 1082 17.51 -35.79 -47.86
N GLU A 1083 17.56 -35.09 -46.74
CA GLU A 1083 17.53 -35.65 -45.39
C GLU A 1083 16.26 -35.20 -44.68
N ARG A 1084 15.65 -36.05 -43.85
CA ARG A 1084 14.46 -35.70 -43.07
C ARG A 1084 14.76 -35.83 -41.59
N ARG A 1085 14.46 -34.78 -40.82
CA ARG A 1085 14.49 -34.74 -39.36
C ARG A 1085 13.08 -34.68 -38.83
N ALA A 1086 12.66 -35.73 -38.14
CA ALA A 1086 11.29 -35.87 -37.65
C ALA A 1086 11.22 -36.88 -36.49
N GLY A 1087 10.45 -36.52 -35.47
CA GLY A 1087 9.94 -37.43 -34.44
C GLY A 1087 8.45 -37.75 -34.61
N ASP A 1088 7.86 -38.50 -33.68
CA ASP A 1088 6.43 -38.84 -33.73
C ASP A 1088 5.53 -37.62 -33.42
N ASN A 1089 6.10 -36.57 -32.83
CA ASN A 1089 5.43 -35.29 -32.51
C ASN A 1089 6.43 -34.11 -32.56
N ARG A 1090 5.95 -32.89 -32.27
CA ARG A 1090 6.75 -31.65 -32.32
C ARG A 1090 7.90 -31.61 -31.30
N TYR A 1091 7.72 -32.23 -30.14
CA TYR A 1091 8.74 -32.26 -29.08
C TYR A 1091 9.88 -33.22 -29.43
N GLU A 1092 9.54 -34.38 -29.98
CA GLU A 1092 10.54 -35.32 -30.50
C GLU A 1092 11.24 -34.78 -31.74
N THR A 1093 10.53 -34.06 -32.61
CA THR A 1093 11.16 -33.40 -33.77
C THR A 1093 12.12 -32.31 -33.33
N ALA A 1094 11.76 -31.50 -32.33
CA ALA A 1094 12.66 -30.53 -31.70
C ALA A 1094 13.92 -31.20 -31.12
N ALA A 1095 13.76 -32.32 -30.40
CA ALA A 1095 14.89 -33.08 -29.86
C ALA A 1095 15.79 -33.67 -30.95
N GLU A 1096 15.23 -34.19 -32.04
CA GLU A 1096 16.01 -34.70 -33.19
C GLU A 1096 16.78 -33.60 -33.93
N ILE A 1097 16.26 -32.37 -33.98
CA ILE A 1097 16.98 -31.21 -34.53
C ILE A 1097 18.08 -30.76 -33.57
N ALA A 1098 17.80 -30.70 -32.26
CA ALA A 1098 18.76 -30.36 -31.22
C ALA A 1098 19.91 -31.39 -31.09
N ALA A 1099 19.68 -32.65 -31.47
CA ALA A 1099 20.68 -33.71 -31.49
C ALA A 1099 21.89 -33.41 -32.40
N GLU A 1100 21.75 -32.46 -33.33
CA GLU A 1100 22.85 -32.00 -34.18
C GLU A 1100 23.82 -31.02 -33.49
N PHE A 1101 23.42 -30.46 -32.35
CA PHE A 1101 24.25 -29.55 -31.57
C PHE A 1101 25.23 -30.33 -30.67
N PRO A 1102 26.45 -29.80 -30.44
CA PRO A 1102 27.42 -30.43 -29.55
C PRO A 1102 26.93 -30.44 -28.11
N THR A 1103 27.55 -31.29 -27.27
CA THR A 1103 27.32 -31.33 -25.82
C THR A 1103 28.21 -30.32 -25.10
N GLY A 1104 27.82 -29.87 -23.90
CA GLY A 1104 28.52 -28.87 -23.11
C GLY A 1104 28.38 -27.48 -23.72
N LEU A 1105 27.14 -27.07 -23.99
CA LEU A 1105 26.82 -25.72 -24.46
C LEU A 1105 26.76 -24.76 -23.28
N ASP A 1106 27.01 -23.48 -23.52
CA ASP A 1106 26.82 -22.46 -22.49
C ASP A 1106 25.31 -22.29 -22.23
N ASP A 1107 24.51 -22.15 -23.30
CA ASP A 1107 23.05 -21.92 -23.21
C ASP A 1107 22.21 -22.93 -23.99
N VAL A 1108 21.02 -23.25 -23.47
CA VAL A 1108 19.91 -23.90 -24.21
C VAL A 1108 18.61 -23.16 -23.98
N PHE A 1109 17.84 -22.96 -25.04
CA PHE A 1109 16.58 -22.21 -24.98
C PHE A 1109 15.38 -23.17 -24.90
N VAL A 1110 14.42 -22.85 -24.04
CA VAL A 1110 13.18 -23.62 -23.87
C VAL A 1110 11.96 -22.72 -24.12
N ALA A 1111 11.04 -23.19 -24.97
CA ALA A 1111 9.81 -22.48 -25.26
C ALA A 1111 8.58 -23.41 -25.28
N THR A 1112 7.38 -22.85 -25.17
CA THR A 1112 6.15 -23.63 -25.22
C THR A 1112 5.93 -24.22 -26.62
N GLY A 1113 5.49 -25.48 -26.68
CA GLY A 1113 5.16 -26.13 -27.95
C GLY A 1113 3.77 -25.79 -28.50
N LEU A 1114 2.96 -24.95 -27.83
CA LEU A 1114 1.54 -24.73 -28.15
C LEU A 1114 1.27 -23.42 -28.91
N ASP A 1115 1.50 -22.26 -28.29
CA ASP A 1115 1.46 -20.92 -28.91
C ASP A 1115 2.79 -20.22 -28.60
N TYR A 1116 3.67 -20.09 -29.60
CA TYR A 1116 5.11 -19.77 -29.42
C TYR A 1116 5.55 -18.43 -30.03
N PRO A 1117 4.80 -17.33 -29.86
CA PRO A 1117 5.22 -16.03 -30.39
C PRO A 1117 6.54 -15.55 -29.73
N ASP A 1118 6.71 -15.84 -28.44
CA ASP A 1118 7.88 -15.48 -27.62
C ASP A 1118 9.13 -16.24 -28.05
N ALA A 1119 8.94 -17.45 -28.58
CA ALA A 1119 10.02 -18.31 -29.05
C ALA A 1119 10.61 -17.83 -30.38
N LEU A 1120 9.89 -17.02 -31.17
CA LEU A 1120 10.34 -16.60 -32.50
C LEU A 1120 11.58 -15.70 -32.43
N THR A 1121 11.56 -14.74 -31.50
CA THR A 1121 12.67 -13.83 -31.25
C THR A 1121 13.81 -14.56 -30.54
N GLY A 1122 13.48 -15.47 -29.63
CA GLY A 1122 14.47 -16.35 -28.99
C GLY A 1122 15.11 -17.34 -29.97
N ALA A 1123 14.45 -17.79 -31.03
CA ALA A 1123 15.06 -18.65 -32.05
C ALA A 1123 16.11 -17.90 -32.90
N ALA A 1124 15.94 -16.60 -33.10
CA ALA A 1124 16.97 -15.76 -33.71
C ALA A 1124 18.20 -15.65 -32.80
N LEU A 1125 17.99 -15.38 -31.51
CA LEU A 1125 19.05 -15.34 -30.50
C LEU A 1125 19.78 -16.68 -30.39
N ALA A 1126 19.04 -17.79 -30.26
CA ALA A 1126 19.59 -19.14 -30.21
C ALA A 1126 20.43 -19.45 -31.46
N GLY A 1127 19.96 -19.05 -32.65
CA GLY A 1127 20.72 -19.18 -33.88
C GLY A 1127 22.04 -18.40 -33.87
N HIS A 1128 22.03 -17.17 -33.32
CA HIS A 1128 23.21 -16.31 -33.16
C HIS A 1128 24.22 -16.86 -32.15
N LEU A 1129 23.74 -17.43 -31.04
CA LEU A 1129 24.57 -18.04 -29.99
C LEU A 1129 25.00 -19.47 -30.32
N HIS A 1130 24.61 -20.01 -31.48
CA HIS A 1130 24.88 -21.39 -31.87
C HIS A 1130 24.26 -22.43 -30.92
N SER A 1131 23.10 -22.11 -30.33
CA SER A 1131 22.39 -22.92 -29.33
C SER A 1131 21.04 -23.45 -29.86
N PRO A 1132 20.55 -24.60 -29.35
CA PRO A 1132 19.28 -25.17 -29.75
C PRO A 1132 18.09 -24.52 -29.03
N VAL A 1133 16.92 -24.59 -29.68
CA VAL A 1133 15.61 -24.34 -29.05
C VAL A 1133 14.89 -25.67 -28.87
N LEU A 1134 14.50 -25.99 -27.64
CA LEU A 1134 13.69 -27.15 -27.28
C LEU A 1134 12.28 -26.73 -26.87
N LEU A 1135 11.33 -27.65 -27.02
CA LEU A 1135 9.92 -27.38 -26.76
C LEU A 1135 9.42 -28.13 -25.52
N VAL A 1136 8.62 -27.46 -24.69
CA VAL A 1136 7.93 -28.05 -23.51
C VAL A 1136 6.41 -27.88 -23.60
N GLN A 1137 5.69 -28.59 -22.74
CA GLN A 1137 4.27 -28.29 -22.50
C GLN A 1137 4.14 -27.29 -21.36
N GLN A 1138 2.96 -26.67 -21.24
CA GLN A 1138 2.70 -25.68 -20.20
C GLN A 1138 2.94 -26.23 -18.79
N ASP A 1139 2.62 -27.50 -18.56
CA ASP A 1139 2.58 -28.12 -17.23
C ASP A 1139 3.56 -29.29 -17.03
N HIS A 1140 4.33 -29.67 -18.05
CA HIS A 1140 5.37 -30.70 -17.91
C HIS A 1140 6.42 -30.69 -19.04
N ILE A 1141 7.58 -31.27 -18.76
CA ILE A 1141 8.65 -31.51 -19.73
C ILE A 1141 8.41 -32.86 -20.44
N PRO A 1142 8.26 -32.89 -21.78
CA PRO A 1142 8.20 -34.14 -22.53
C PRO A 1142 9.49 -34.96 -22.38
N ASN A 1143 9.39 -36.28 -22.28
CA ASN A 1143 10.56 -37.16 -22.08
C ASN A 1143 11.66 -36.99 -23.15
N ALA A 1144 11.28 -36.69 -24.40
CA ALA A 1144 12.24 -36.44 -25.47
C ALA A 1144 13.04 -35.15 -25.24
N THR A 1145 12.36 -34.09 -24.78
CA THR A 1145 12.97 -32.82 -24.39
C THR A 1145 13.89 -33.00 -23.19
N LEU A 1146 13.43 -33.68 -22.13
CA LEU A 1146 14.23 -33.96 -20.94
C LEU A 1146 15.51 -34.75 -21.28
N GLY A 1147 15.38 -35.82 -22.06
CA GLY A 1147 16.52 -36.64 -22.46
C GLY A 1147 17.56 -35.87 -23.28
N GLU A 1148 17.10 -34.91 -24.08
CA GLU A 1148 17.98 -34.06 -24.89
C GLU A 1148 18.63 -32.94 -24.08
N LEU A 1149 17.91 -32.31 -23.15
CA LEU A 1149 18.49 -31.36 -22.19
C LEU A 1149 19.60 -32.02 -21.36
N THR A 1150 19.38 -33.25 -20.88
CA THR A 1150 20.41 -34.02 -20.17
C THR A 1150 21.61 -34.37 -21.06
N ARG A 1151 21.40 -34.64 -22.35
CA ARG A 1151 22.50 -34.92 -23.30
C ARG A 1151 23.32 -33.66 -23.59
N LEU A 1152 22.64 -32.54 -23.82
CA LEU A 1152 23.25 -31.26 -24.14
C LEU A 1152 24.09 -30.76 -22.97
N GLY A 1153 23.63 -30.93 -21.72
CA GLY A 1153 24.42 -30.62 -20.52
C GLY A 1153 24.86 -29.16 -20.50
N ALA A 1154 23.91 -28.25 -20.66
CA ALA A 1154 24.19 -26.82 -20.78
C ALA A 1154 24.39 -26.14 -19.43
N GLU A 1155 25.20 -25.09 -19.36
CA GLU A 1155 25.38 -24.36 -18.09
C GLU A 1155 24.10 -23.62 -17.70
N GLU A 1156 23.40 -23.05 -18.68
CA GLU A 1156 22.14 -22.33 -18.51
C GLU A 1156 21.01 -22.88 -19.41
N ILE A 1157 19.79 -22.97 -18.85
CA ILE A 1157 18.54 -23.15 -19.59
C ILE A 1157 17.73 -21.88 -19.50
N GLN A 1158 17.53 -21.20 -20.63
CA GLN A 1158 16.76 -19.97 -20.70
C GLN A 1158 15.34 -20.23 -21.20
N ILE A 1159 14.35 -19.93 -20.35
CA ILE A 1159 12.92 -20.03 -20.64
C ILE A 1159 12.46 -18.78 -21.39
N LEU A 1160 11.78 -19.00 -22.52
CA LEU A 1160 11.24 -17.95 -23.38
C LEU A 1160 9.71 -17.92 -23.25
N GLY A 1161 9.20 -16.81 -22.69
CA GLY A 1161 7.77 -16.56 -22.49
C GLY A 1161 7.30 -16.72 -21.05
N GLY A 1162 6.17 -16.10 -20.72
CA GLY A 1162 5.69 -15.98 -19.34
C GLY A 1162 5.11 -17.26 -18.73
N ARG A 1163 4.72 -17.18 -17.45
CA ARG A 1163 4.21 -18.32 -16.65
C ARG A 1163 2.93 -18.97 -17.21
N LEU A 1164 2.15 -18.23 -18.02
CA LEU A 1164 1.01 -18.78 -18.76
C LEU A 1164 1.42 -19.71 -19.90
N ALA A 1165 2.61 -19.53 -20.48
CA ALA A 1165 3.13 -20.38 -21.55
C ALA A 1165 3.87 -21.61 -21.02
N ILE A 1166 4.64 -21.42 -19.93
CA ILE A 1166 5.43 -22.46 -19.24
C ILE A 1166 5.31 -22.21 -17.73
N SER A 1167 4.67 -23.12 -17.00
CA SER A 1167 4.39 -22.94 -15.57
C SER A 1167 5.65 -22.97 -14.70
N GLN A 1168 5.54 -22.45 -13.47
CA GLN A 1168 6.60 -22.54 -12.46
C GLN A 1168 7.03 -23.99 -12.23
N GLY A 1169 6.09 -24.94 -12.16
CA GLY A 1169 6.44 -26.35 -11.97
C GLY A 1169 7.29 -26.96 -13.10
N VAL A 1170 7.22 -26.41 -14.32
CA VAL A 1170 8.13 -26.81 -15.41
C VAL A 1170 9.50 -26.17 -15.24
N GLU A 1171 9.57 -24.91 -14.82
CA GLU A 1171 10.81 -24.20 -14.49
C GLU A 1171 11.57 -24.90 -13.37
N ASP A 1172 10.90 -25.25 -12.27
CA ASP A 1172 11.47 -26.02 -11.16
C ASP A 1172 11.99 -27.38 -11.66
N SER A 1173 11.21 -28.06 -12.50
CA SER A 1173 11.61 -29.35 -13.10
C SER A 1173 12.82 -29.24 -14.03
N LEU A 1174 13.08 -28.07 -14.63
CA LEU A 1174 14.28 -27.84 -15.45
C LEU A 1174 15.52 -27.65 -14.55
N GLY A 1175 15.37 -26.99 -13.40
CA GLY A 1175 16.46 -26.81 -12.42
C GLY A 1175 16.85 -28.10 -11.70
N GLU A 1176 15.93 -29.04 -11.59
CA GLU A 1176 16.18 -30.38 -11.03
C GLU A 1176 16.90 -31.34 -12.00
N ILE A 1177 17.22 -30.94 -13.23
CA ILE A 1177 17.88 -31.82 -14.21
C ILE A 1177 19.31 -32.11 -13.75
N VAL A 1178 19.56 -33.36 -13.33
CA VAL A 1178 20.91 -33.79 -12.95
C VAL A 1178 21.72 -34.24 -14.17
N TYR A 1179 22.83 -33.57 -14.46
CA TYR A 1179 23.78 -34.01 -15.48
C TYR A 1179 24.61 -35.18 -14.97
N THR A 1180 24.68 -36.25 -15.78
CA THR A 1180 25.53 -37.41 -15.45
C THR A 1180 26.93 -37.16 -16.02
N PRO A 1181 28.00 -37.23 -15.22
CA PRO A 1181 29.37 -36.95 -15.68
C PRO A 1181 29.93 -37.94 -16.71
#